data_AF-A0A3D0QXW2-F1
#
_entry.id   AF-A0A3D0QXW2-F1
#
_cell.length_a   1.000
_cell.length_b   1.000
_cell.length_c   1.000
_cell.angle_alpha   90.00
_cell.angle_beta   90.00
_cell.angle_gamma   90.00
#
_symmetry.space_group_name_H-M   'P 1'
#
loop_
_entity.id
_entity.type
_entity.pdbx_description
1 polymer ?
#
loop_
_entity_poly.entity_id
_entity_poly.type
_entity_poly.pdbx_seq_one_letter_code
_entity_poly.pdbx_strand_id
1 'polypeptide(L)'
;FLDRYGPRAVVPVLDAVDALGYPPGYLGATIRPASSPLPDRDGRLIKLAQAAAAQGRIEVALDDAALEDLAISDPGRPVQPSTELTVRIDAEDVSALQRGEFTLHVMGVARSAGATTGRFLNRLPSEDRRRMSDVYAGLPAVHRGALVAQISATPLSARAQNVARAPRVTDFVISLGEYQSPDTPLIPVTDLAVTADTKQLHLVSLSRRRPVHTLLLNAVDLGLHSHPLTRFLAEVPVALAVPCTGFLWGTAASNLPFLPALRYGRTILSPARWRLTLDDLPAGSAPWPQWDEALTRWCRDVRLPERVYLSEADQSLALDLTENSHRALLRAHFDRDGTATLHPAPRPEDLGWTGGRAHEAVIPLAADQNRAPVRTTPHVVTREHGHLPGSGNRLYLQLYGRRERQDPILTRHLPTLLSDLGDPRCWFIRYPDPDDHLRLRLTCAPGTLGTAFEYIGAWTEQLRRRDLITHTSVETYRPETVRFGGPAALDTAEAYFAADSAAALAQLTAAGTKKAPDARAMTAASMVDIATGLLGDQATAMHWLIEHTRTPPAPPPRAVYRQAVDLVHTHPAGLDEQTTATWSARRTALADYAHVLTEANEDPGDLLPDLLHLHHVRMCGPGLPEEITHLHLARAAALSWTARARRTP
;
A
#
# COMPACT_ATOMS: atom_id res chain seq x y z
N PHE A 1 -7.71 -3.30 -5.20
CA PHE A 1 -7.11 -4.41 -5.98
C PHE A 1 -7.25 -5.74 -5.25
N LEU A 2 -6.59 -5.92 -4.09
CA LEU A 2 -6.64 -7.17 -3.31
C LEU A 2 -8.07 -7.64 -3.01
N ASP A 3 -8.97 -6.75 -2.59
CA ASP A 3 -10.37 -7.12 -2.31
C ASP A 3 -11.11 -7.69 -3.55
N ARG A 4 -10.79 -7.20 -4.76
CA ARG A 4 -11.45 -7.64 -5.99
C ARG A 4 -10.85 -8.92 -6.59
N TYR A 5 -9.53 -9.05 -6.56
CA TYR A 5 -8.80 -10.07 -7.32
C TYR A 5 -8.04 -11.07 -6.43
N GLY A 6 -7.87 -10.77 -5.15
CA GLY A 6 -7.02 -11.53 -4.24
C GLY A 6 -5.52 -11.26 -4.40
N PRO A 7 -4.70 -11.76 -3.47
CA PRO A 7 -3.23 -11.71 -3.58
C PRO A 7 -2.74 -12.58 -4.74
N ARG A 8 -1.58 -12.23 -5.31
CA ARG A 8 -0.90 -12.92 -6.42
C ARG A 8 -1.66 -12.96 -7.75
N ALA A 9 -2.89 -12.44 -7.83
CA ALA A 9 -3.59 -12.31 -9.10
C ALA A 9 -2.78 -11.45 -10.07
N VAL A 10 -2.73 -11.86 -11.34
CA VAL A 10 -2.04 -11.14 -12.42
C VAL A 10 -3.11 -10.60 -13.35
N VAL A 11 -3.37 -9.29 -13.29
CA VAL A 11 -4.44 -8.63 -14.06
C VAL A 11 -3.83 -7.68 -15.09
N PRO A 12 -4.13 -7.80 -16.40
CA PRO A 12 -3.64 -6.85 -17.40
C PRO A 12 -3.93 -5.41 -16.99
N VAL A 13 -2.99 -4.48 -17.23
CA VAL A 13 -3.11 -3.09 -16.77
C VAL A 13 -4.40 -2.44 -17.26
N LEU A 14 -4.76 -2.68 -18.52
CA LEU A 14 -5.98 -2.12 -19.12
C LEU A 14 -7.25 -2.66 -18.44
N ASP A 15 -7.29 -3.97 -18.16
CA ASP A 15 -8.41 -4.61 -17.46
C ASP A 15 -8.53 -4.12 -16.02
N ALA A 16 -7.40 -3.95 -15.32
CA ALA A 16 -7.38 -3.47 -13.95
C ALA A 16 -7.90 -2.02 -13.85
N VAL A 17 -7.47 -1.14 -14.76
CA VAL A 17 -7.90 0.26 -14.81
C VAL A 17 -9.37 0.39 -15.22
N ASP A 18 -9.84 -0.42 -16.17
CA ASP A 18 -11.25 -0.40 -16.59
C ASP A 18 -12.18 -0.87 -15.46
N ALA A 19 -11.79 -1.95 -14.76
CA ALA A 19 -12.62 -2.56 -13.72
C ALA A 19 -12.57 -1.85 -12.35
N LEU A 20 -11.44 -1.22 -12.00
CA LEU A 20 -11.24 -0.53 -10.71
C LEU A 20 -11.29 1.00 -10.82
N GLY A 21 -11.13 1.55 -12.02
CA GLY A 21 -10.83 2.97 -12.21
C GLY A 21 -9.41 3.33 -11.81
N TYR A 22 -9.03 4.59 -12.05
CA TYR A 22 -7.77 5.14 -11.55
C TYR A 22 -7.86 5.48 -10.06
N PRO A 23 -6.73 5.43 -9.31
CA PRO A 23 -6.69 5.84 -7.92
C PRO A 23 -7.16 7.29 -7.69
N PRO A 24 -7.68 7.64 -6.49
CA PRO A 24 -8.03 9.02 -6.14
C PRO A 24 -6.90 10.01 -6.41
N GLY A 25 -7.24 11.17 -6.97
CA GLY A 25 -6.27 12.22 -7.34
C GLY A 25 -5.69 12.09 -8.76
N TYR A 26 -6.09 11.09 -9.53
CA TYR A 26 -5.83 11.02 -10.98
C TYR A 26 -6.88 11.82 -11.76
N LEU A 27 -6.50 12.34 -12.94
CA LEU A 27 -7.47 12.93 -13.87
C LEU A 27 -8.51 11.85 -14.26
N GLY A 28 -9.79 12.17 -14.10
CA GLY A 28 -10.90 11.24 -14.38
C GLY A 28 -11.17 10.21 -13.28
N ALA A 29 -10.49 10.27 -12.13
CA ALA A 29 -10.83 9.41 -10.99
C ALA A 29 -12.22 9.77 -10.43
N THR A 30 -13.05 8.76 -10.18
CA THR A 30 -14.42 8.92 -9.67
C THR A 30 -14.50 8.96 -8.15
N ILE A 31 -13.43 8.52 -7.47
CA ILE A 31 -13.35 8.45 -6.01
C ILE A 31 -12.59 9.66 -5.48
N ARG A 32 -13.20 10.40 -4.56
CA ARG A 32 -12.52 11.50 -3.86
C ARG A 32 -11.53 10.95 -2.84
N PRO A 33 -10.36 11.60 -2.65
CA PRO A 33 -9.44 11.22 -1.58
C PRO A 33 -10.16 11.33 -0.23
N ALA A 34 -10.05 10.29 0.60
CA ALA A 34 -10.52 10.37 1.98
C ALA A 34 -9.64 11.39 2.74
N SER A 35 -10.26 12.28 3.51
CA SER A 35 -9.52 13.14 4.42
C SER A 35 -8.87 12.28 5.50
N SER A 36 -7.54 12.23 5.54
CA SER A 36 -6.83 11.63 6.65
C SER A 36 -6.80 12.64 7.82
N PRO A 37 -6.95 12.18 9.07
CA PRO A 37 -6.75 13.05 10.23
C PRO A 37 -5.34 13.66 10.20
N LEU A 38 -5.18 14.82 10.84
CA LEU A 38 -3.86 15.43 11.05
C LEU A 38 -2.94 14.36 11.69
N PRO A 39 -1.87 13.94 11.00
CA PRO A 39 -0.96 12.94 11.56
C PRO A 39 -0.34 13.47 12.87
N ASP A 40 -0.01 12.60 13.82
CA ASP A 40 0.66 13.00 15.07
C ASP A 40 1.94 13.83 14.83
N ARG A 41 2.59 13.62 13.67
CA ARG A 41 3.74 14.41 13.18
C ARG A 41 3.43 15.90 13.04
N ASP A 42 2.26 16.28 12.52
CA ASP A 42 1.91 17.68 12.27
C ASP A 42 1.82 18.47 13.60
N GLY A 43 1.27 17.85 14.65
CA GLY A 43 1.24 18.45 15.99
C GLY A 43 2.64 18.70 16.56
N ARG A 44 3.58 17.76 16.34
CA ARG A 44 4.98 17.90 16.75
C ARG A 44 5.69 19.02 16.00
N LEU A 45 5.46 19.13 14.69
CA LEU A 45 6.03 20.21 13.86
C LEU A 45 5.48 21.59 14.25
N ILE A 46 4.19 21.72 14.54
CA ILE A 46 3.61 22.97 15.04
C ILE A 46 4.30 23.38 16.36
N LYS A 47 4.47 22.44 17.29
CA LYS A 47 5.16 22.70 18.56
C LYS A 47 6.60 23.16 18.34
N LEU A 48 7.32 22.52 17.42
CA LEU A 48 8.69 22.89 17.06
C LEU A 48 8.75 24.32 16.49
N ALA A 49 7.88 24.64 15.51
CA ALA A 49 7.82 25.98 14.92
C ALA A 49 7.47 27.06 15.95
N GLN A 50 6.48 26.80 16.81
CA GLN A 50 6.06 27.72 17.86
C GLN A 50 7.17 27.99 18.89
N ALA A 51 7.88 26.94 19.30
CA ALA A 51 9.00 27.06 20.25
C ALA A 51 10.15 27.89 19.64
N ALA A 52 10.48 27.65 18.37
CA ALA A 52 11.50 28.43 17.67
C ALA A 52 11.10 29.91 17.56
N ALA A 53 9.85 30.19 17.21
CA ALA A 53 9.31 31.55 17.14
C ALA A 53 9.39 32.27 18.50
N ALA A 54 8.94 31.61 19.57
CA ALA A 54 8.95 32.16 20.93
C ALA A 54 10.36 32.47 21.45
N GLN A 55 11.35 31.69 21.01
CA GLN A 55 12.76 31.88 21.37
C GLN A 55 13.53 32.79 20.39
N GLY A 56 12.86 33.26 19.33
CA GLY A 56 13.45 34.05 18.27
C GLY A 56 14.52 33.35 17.45
N ARG A 57 14.46 32.01 17.36
CA ARG A 57 15.37 31.21 16.56
C ARG A 57 14.86 31.09 15.13
N ILE A 58 15.68 31.52 14.16
CA ILE A 58 15.36 31.41 12.74
C ILE A 58 15.68 30.03 12.16
N GLU A 59 16.50 29.25 12.85
CA GLU A 59 16.97 27.92 12.45
C GLU A 59 16.88 26.96 13.65
N VAL A 60 16.51 25.72 13.36
CA VAL A 60 16.47 24.60 14.31
C VAL A 60 17.35 23.48 13.77
N ALA A 61 18.38 23.12 14.53
CA ALA A 61 19.19 21.95 14.27
C ALA A 61 18.45 20.69 14.76
N LEU A 62 18.28 19.73 13.86
CA LEU A 62 17.76 18.41 14.11
C LEU A 62 18.93 17.44 14.34
N ASP A 63 18.77 16.56 15.32
CA ASP A 63 19.60 15.40 15.55
C ASP A 63 18.85 14.12 15.18
N ASP A 64 19.50 12.96 15.33
CA ASP A 64 18.91 11.66 15.01
C ASP A 64 17.64 11.38 15.83
N ALA A 65 17.63 11.76 17.11
CA ALA A 65 16.47 11.58 17.99
C ALA A 65 15.26 12.39 17.53
N ALA A 66 15.47 13.64 17.08
CA ALA A 66 14.42 14.46 16.51
C ALA A 66 13.87 13.89 15.18
N LEU A 67 14.73 13.28 14.36
CA LEU A 67 14.29 12.61 13.13
C LEU A 67 13.47 11.36 13.43
N GLU A 68 13.88 10.56 14.41
CA GLU A 68 13.13 9.37 14.87
C GLU A 68 11.76 9.74 15.43
N ASP A 69 11.67 10.82 16.22
CA ASP A 69 10.39 11.34 16.75
C ASP A 69 9.45 11.84 15.63
N LEU A 70 10.00 12.40 14.55
CA LEU A 70 9.24 12.85 13.38
C LEU A 70 8.93 11.74 12.37
N ALA A 71 9.51 10.55 12.51
CA ALA A 71 9.31 9.45 11.58
C ALA A 71 7.88 8.92 11.65
N ILE A 72 7.30 8.67 10.46
CA ILE A 72 5.93 8.12 10.29
C ILE A 72 5.94 6.73 9.65
N SER A 73 7.12 6.20 9.33
CA SER A 73 7.31 4.94 8.63
C SER A 73 8.41 4.11 9.30
N ASP A 74 8.18 2.80 9.35
CA ASP A 74 9.16 1.83 9.85
C ASP A 74 10.38 1.75 8.90
N PRO A 75 11.62 1.78 9.43
CA PRO A 75 12.86 1.61 8.65
C PRO A 75 12.89 0.39 7.71
N GLY A 76 12.13 -0.67 8.01
CA GLY A 76 12.08 -1.89 7.20
C GLY A 76 11.27 -1.79 5.90
N ARG A 77 10.53 -0.69 5.69
CA ARG A 77 9.69 -0.51 4.49
C ARG A 77 10.52 -0.33 3.21
N PRO A 78 10.02 -0.79 2.06
CA PRO A 78 10.65 -0.52 0.77
C PRO A 78 10.67 1.00 0.52
N VAL A 79 11.72 1.51 -0.12
CA VAL A 79 11.81 2.94 -0.52
C VAL A 79 11.87 3.03 -2.04
N GLN A 80 11.63 4.22 -2.59
CA GLN A 80 11.88 4.46 -4.01
C GLN A 80 13.36 4.20 -4.35
N PRO A 81 13.66 3.47 -5.44
CA PRO A 81 15.01 3.00 -5.71
C PRO A 81 15.93 4.11 -6.23
N SER A 82 15.36 5.22 -6.69
CA SER A 82 16.13 6.41 -7.05
C SER A 82 15.33 7.69 -6.84
N THR A 83 16.03 8.81 -6.74
CA THR A 83 15.50 10.17 -6.66
C THR A 83 16.53 11.14 -7.23
N GLU A 84 16.15 12.40 -7.39
CA GLU A 84 17.04 13.49 -7.77
C GLU A 84 16.89 14.62 -6.76
N LEU A 85 17.99 14.98 -6.10
CA LEU A 85 18.03 16.09 -5.15
C LEU A 85 18.60 17.32 -5.84
N THR A 86 17.80 18.38 -5.96
CA THR A 86 18.26 19.68 -6.42
C THR A 86 18.70 20.50 -5.20
N VAL A 87 19.97 20.90 -5.16
CA VAL A 87 20.54 21.68 -4.06
C VAL A 87 21.20 22.96 -4.54
N ARG A 88 21.17 23.99 -3.70
CA ARG A 88 22.11 25.11 -3.75
C ARG A 88 23.24 24.84 -2.76
N ILE A 89 24.47 25.15 -3.15
CA ILE A 89 25.66 24.93 -2.32
C ILE A 89 26.19 26.30 -1.90
N ASP A 90 26.19 26.56 -0.59
CA ASP A 90 26.72 27.80 -0.03
C ASP A 90 28.13 27.53 0.49
N ALA A 91 29.13 28.20 -0.10
CA ALA A 91 30.55 28.11 0.24
C ALA A 91 31.28 29.39 -0.21
N GLU A 92 32.15 29.90 0.65
CA GLU A 92 32.92 31.15 0.43
C GLU A 92 33.83 31.05 -0.79
N ASP A 93 34.48 29.92 -0.99
CA ASP A 93 35.31 29.65 -2.15
C ASP A 93 35.46 28.14 -2.39
N VAL A 94 36.17 27.78 -3.46
CA VAL A 94 36.44 26.38 -3.81
C VAL A 94 37.27 25.67 -2.73
N SER A 95 38.14 26.38 -2.02
CA SER A 95 38.98 25.81 -0.97
C SER A 95 38.16 25.47 0.28
N ALA A 96 37.22 26.34 0.68
CA ALA A 96 36.25 26.10 1.75
C ALA A 96 35.39 24.88 1.42
N LEU A 97 34.88 24.79 0.18
CA LEU A 97 34.16 23.62 -0.30
C LEU A 97 34.98 22.34 -0.16
N GLN A 98 36.26 22.35 -0.56
CA GLN A 98 37.18 21.20 -0.43
C GLN A 98 37.50 20.81 1.02
N ARG A 99 37.53 21.79 1.95
CA ARG A 99 37.66 21.53 3.39
C ARG A 99 36.36 21.04 4.04
N GLY A 100 35.26 21.01 3.29
CA GLY A 100 33.94 20.65 3.79
C GLY A 100 33.21 21.79 4.52
N GLU A 101 33.67 23.02 4.37
CA GLU A 101 33.05 24.22 4.93
C GLU A 101 31.97 24.74 3.97
N PHE A 102 30.84 24.01 3.91
CA PHE A 102 29.71 24.37 3.05
C PHE A 102 28.36 24.04 3.72
N THR A 103 27.30 24.67 3.22
CA THR A 103 25.91 24.35 3.56
C THR A 103 25.15 23.94 2.30
N LEU A 104 24.38 22.85 2.38
CA LEU A 104 23.49 22.42 1.30
C LEU A 104 22.07 22.92 1.59
N HIS A 105 21.46 23.61 0.65
CA HIS A 105 20.06 23.99 0.72
C HIS A 105 19.26 23.12 -0.23
N VAL A 106 18.33 22.31 0.30
CA VAL A 106 17.44 21.49 -0.53
C VAL A 106 16.41 22.41 -1.21
N MET A 107 16.51 22.50 -2.54
CA MET A 107 15.61 23.33 -3.36
C MET A 107 14.47 22.51 -3.95
N GLY A 108 14.74 21.24 -4.28
CA GLY A 108 13.74 20.34 -4.86
C GLY A 108 14.13 18.88 -4.72
N VAL A 109 13.12 18.02 -4.71
CA VAL A 109 13.27 16.56 -4.72
C VAL A 109 12.37 16.01 -5.81
N ALA A 110 12.97 15.32 -6.78
CA ALA A 110 12.23 14.70 -7.87
C ALA A 110 11.97 13.21 -7.59
N ARG A 111 10.86 12.70 -8.12
CA ARG A 111 10.36 11.33 -7.89
C ARG A 111 11.32 10.20 -8.25
N SER A 112 12.24 10.45 -9.18
CA SER A 112 13.17 9.45 -9.73
C SER A 112 14.38 10.16 -10.30
N ALA A 113 15.52 9.45 -10.32
CA ALA A 113 16.68 9.95 -11.03
C ALA A 113 16.39 10.15 -12.53
N GLY A 114 16.96 11.19 -13.12
CA GLY A 114 16.75 11.58 -14.51
C GLY A 114 15.48 12.38 -14.79
N ALA A 115 14.60 12.62 -13.81
CA ALA A 115 13.35 13.36 -14.04
C ALA A 115 13.60 14.82 -14.43
N THR A 116 14.48 15.52 -13.72
CA THR A 116 14.82 16.92 -13.98
C THR A 116 15.86 17.04 -15.10
N THR A 117 16.88 16.18 -15.08
CA THR A 117 18.06 16.30 -15.94
C THR A 117 17.91 15.62 -17.30
N GLY A 118 17.02 14.63 -17.41
CA GLY A 118 16.91 13.73 -18.57
C GLY A 118 16.70 14.47 -19.89
N ARG A 119 15.86 15.51 -19.90
CA ARG A 119 15.61 16.32 -21.11
C ARG A 119 16.85 17.05 -21.65
N PHE A 120 17.87 17.25 -20.82
CA PHE A 120 19.09 17.97 -21.17
C PHE A 120 20.22 17.07 -21.66
N LEU A 121 20.09 15.74 -21.57
CA LEU A 121 21.12 14.78 -21.96
C LEU A 121 21.66 15.02 -23.38
N ASN A 122 20.78 15.38 -24.32
CA ASN A 122 21.19 15.68 -25.71
C ASN A 122 21.97 16.98 -25.89
N ARG A 123 22.06 17.82 -24.87
CA ARG A 123 22.83 19.07 -24.87
C ARG A 123 24.22 18.90 -24.26
N LEU A 124 24.46 17.78 -23.56
CA LEU A 124 25.75 17.51 -22.95
C LEU A 124 26.80 17.10 -23.99
N PRO A 125 28.10 17.39 -23.74
CA PRO A 125 29.19 16.81 -24.50
C PRO A 125 29.07 15.28 -24.57
N SER A 126 29.59 14.69 -25.64
CA SER A 126 29.34 13.26 -25.92
C SER A 126 29.81 12.31 -24.81
N GLU A 127 30.89 12.66 -24.11
CA GLU A 127 31.42 11.91 -22.97
C GLU A 127 30.48 11.99 -21.76
N ASP A 128 30.09 13.20 -21.36
CA ASP A 128 29.16 13.41 -20.24
C ASP A 128 27.78 12.80 -20.53
N ARG A 129 27.29 12.91 -21.77
CA ARG A 129 26.04 12.28 -22.20
C ARG A 129 26.11 10.76 -22.04
N ARG A 130 27.20 10.11 -22.47
CA ARG A 130 27.37 8.67 -22.27
C ARG A 130 27.43 8.32 -20.79
N ARG A 131 28.27 9.02 -20.02
CA ARG A 131 28.42 8.80 -18.57
C ARG A 131 27.08 8.90 -17.83
N MET A 132 26.27 9.92 -18.12
CA MET A 132 24.97 10.09 -17.46
C MET A 132 23.92 9.08 -17.97
N SER A 133 23.89 8.78 -19.26
CA SER A 133 23.01 7.73 -19.79
C SER A 133 23.32 6.37 -19.16
N ASP A 134 24.60 6.03 -19.00
CA ASP A 134 25.02 4.77 -18.37
C ASP A 134 24.60 4.72 -16.89
N VAL A 135 24.71 5.84 -16.16
CA VAL A 135 24.20 5.95 -14.78
C VAL A 135 22.69 5.70 -14.73
N TYR A 136 21.91 6.33 -15.62
CA TYR A 136 20.45 6.14 -15.64
C TYR A 136 20.01 4.76 -16.10
N ALA A 137 20.72 4.17 -17.06
CA ALA A 137 20.49 2.80 -17.50
C ALA A 137 20.81 1.77 -16.39
N GLY A 138 21.78 2.07 -15.54
CA GLY A 138 22.22 1.24 -14.41
C GLY A 138 21.49 1.48 -13.09
N LEU A 139 20.44 2.32 -13.05
CA LEU A 139 19.70 2.58 -11.82
C LEU A 139 19.05 1.29 -11.28
N PRO A 140 19.06 1.10 -9.95
CA PRO A 140 18.43 -0.07 -9.36
C PRO A 140 16.91 -0.02 -9.56
N ALA A 141 16.31 -1.21 -9.60
CA ALA A 141 14.87 -1.37 -9.52
C ALA A 141 14.46 -1.73 -8.08
N VAL A 142 13.16 -1.61 -7.77
CA VAL A 142 12.64 -2.04 -6.45
C VAL A 142 12.88 -3.53 -6.20
N HIS A 143 12.74 -4.37 -7.24
CA HIS A 143 12.87 -5.83 -7.14
C HIS A 143 14.04 -6.35 -7.97
N ARG A 144 14.76 -7.34 -7.41
CA ARG A 144 15.81 -8.04 -8.15
C ARG A 144 15.24 -8.70 -9.40
N GLY A 145 15.96 -8.56 -10.52
CA GLY A 145 15.58 -9.16 -11.79
C GLY A 145 14.47 -8.42 -12.54
N ALA A 146 14.07 -7.22 -12.09
CA ALA A 146 13.14 -6.40 -12.85
C ALA A 146 13.71 -5.96 -14.21
N LEU A 147 12.82 -5.79 -15.18
CA LEU A 147 13.09 -5.10 -16.43
C LEU A 147 13.00 -3.60 -16.16
N VAL A 148 14.03 -2.84 -16.51
CA VAL A 148 13.99 -1.37 -16.43
C VAL A 148 13.52 -0.84 -17.78
N ALA A 149 12.40 -0.12 -17.79
CA ALA A 149 11.79 0.40 -19.01
C ALA A 149 11.51 1.89 -18.90
N GLN A 150 11.92 2.66 -19.91
CA GLN A 150 11.61 4.08 -20.01
C GLN A 150 10.22 4.28 -20.58
N ILE A 151 9.41 5.11 -19.91
CA ILE A 151 8.13 5.55 -20.44
C ILE A 151 8.37 6.69 -21.43
N SER A 152 7.82 6.55 -22.63
CA SER A 152 7.76 7.59 -23.66
C SER A 152 6.29 7.89 -23.93
N ALA A 153 5.83 9.09 -23.62
CA ALA A 153 4.41 9.43 -23.64
C ALA A 153 4.18 10.87 -24.06
N THR A 154 3.17 11.09 -24.92
CA THR A 154 2.76 12.43 -25.31
C THR A 154 2.00 13.10 -24.15
N PRO A 155 2.41 14.30 -23.68
CA PRO A 155 1.66 15.07 -22.70
C PRO A 155 0.29 15.52 -23.22
N LEU A 156 -0.64 15.80 -22.31
CA LEU A 156 -1.97 16.31 -22.63
C LEU A 156 -1.97 17.75 -23.17
N SER A 157 -0.88 18.51 -22.97
CA SER A 157 -0.76 19.90 -23.45
C SER A 157 0.43 20.07 -24.40
N ALA A 158 0.23 20.88 -25.44
CA ALA A 158 1.29 21.17 -26.42
C ALA A 158 2.51 21.87 -25.78
N ARG A 159 2.28 22.72 -24.77
CA ARG A 159 3.38 23.41 -24.04
C ARG A 159 4.25 22.42 -23.27
N ALA A 160 3.66 21.38 -22.67
CA ALA A 160 4.40 20.36 -21.94
C ALA A 160 5.29 19.49 -22.84
N GLN A 161 5.08 19.47 -24.18
CA GLN A 161 5.96 18.74 -25.10
C GLN A 161 7.41 19.24 -25.05
N ASN A 162 7.65 20.53 -24.75
CA ASN A 162 9.00 21.06 -24.59
C ASN A 162 9.71 20.54 -23.33
N VAL A 163 8.95 20.00 -22.38
CA VAL A 163 9.46 19.39 -21.15
C VAL A 163 9.60 17.87 -21.31
N ALA A 164 8.71 17.23 -22.06
CA ALA A 164 8.63 15.77 -22.20
C ALA A 164 9.78 15.11 -22.98
N ARG A 165 10.49 15.87 -23.83
CA ARG A 165 11.52 15.33 -24.73
C ARG A 165 12.76 14.90 -23.98
N ALA A 166 13.01 13.60 -23.92
CA ALA A 166 14.22 13.01 -23.38
C ALA A 166 14.75 11.91 -24.32
N PRO A 167 16.08 11.74 -24.47
CA PRO A 167 16.63 10.61 -25.20
C PRO A 167 16.32 9.29 -24.49
N ARG A 168 16.36 8.20 -25.25
CA ARG A 168 16.29 6.84 -24.70
C ARG A 168 17.61 6.50 -24.02
N VAL A 169 17.56 6.08 -22.75
CA VAL A 169 18.73 5.57 -22.02
C VAL A 169 18.61 4.10 -21.64
N THR A 170 17.40 3.55 -21.55
CA THR A 170 17.15 2.15 -21.19
C THR A 170 16.99 1.27 -22.43
N ASP A 171 17.20 -0.03 -22.27
CA ASP A 171 17.00 -1.02 -23.32
C ASP A 171 15.54 -1.11 -23.78
N PHE A 172 14.60 -1.07 -22.82
CA PHE A 172 13.18 -1.21 -23.09
C PHE A 172 12.45 0.12 -23.04
N VAL A 173 11.46 0.29 -23.91
CA VAL A 173 10.57 1.45 -23.94
C VAL A 173 9.11 1.01 -23.82
N ILE A 174 8.35 1.71 -22.98
CA ILE A 174 6.88 1.64 -22.94
C ILE A 174 6.37 2.90 -23.65
N SER A 175 5.89 2.73 -24.89
CA SER A 175 5.37 3.85 -25.70
C SER A 175 3.87 4.04 -25.48
N LEU A 176 3.47 5.28 -25.17
CA LEU A 176 2.08 5.69 -24.97
C LEU A 176 1.73 6.81 -25.95
N GLY A 177 1.12 6.44 -27.08
CA GLY A 177 0.66 7.41 -28.09
C GLY A 177 1.77 8.01 -28.95
N GLU A 178 2.98 7.44 -28.92
CA GLU A 178 4.12 7.88 -29.73
C GLU A 178 4.57 6.79 -30.70
N TYR A 179 4.98 7.20 -31.90
CA TYR A 179 5.66 6.32 -32.85
C TYR A 179 7.10 6.08 -32.39
N GLN A 180 7.53 4.82 -32.44
CA GLN A 180 8.91 4.42 -32.14
C GLN A 180 9.50 3.71 -33.37
N SER A 181 10.80 3.82 -33.56
CA SER A 181 11.50 3.10 -34.63
C SER A 181 11.26 1.58 -34.48
N PRO A 182 11.09 0.81 -35.58
CA PRO A 182 10.86 -0.63 -35.54
C PRO A 182 11.89 -1.42 -34.72
N ASP A 183 13.13 -0.94 -34.67
CA ASP A 183 14.24 -1.60 -33.94
C ASP A 183 14.24 -1.28 -32.43
N THR A 184 13.31 -0.45 -31.95
CA THR A 184 13.21 -0.10 -30.53
C THR A 184 12.62 -1.29 -29.77
N PRO A 185 13.30 -1.84 -28.75
CA PRO A 185 12.74 -2.93 -27.95
C PRO A 185 11.56 -2.42 -27.11
N LEU A 186 10.34 -2.72 -27.54
CA LEU A 186 9.12 -2.29 -26.86
C LEU A 186 8.66 -3.31 -25.82
N ILE A 187 8.13 -2.79 -24.71
CA ILE A 187 7.19 -3.49 -23.85
C ILE A 187 5.82 -2.85 -24.10
N PRO A 188 4.95 -3.47 -24.91
CA PRO A 188 3.64 -2.90 -25.19
C PRO A 188 2.80 -2.90 -23.91
N VAL A 189 1.90 -1.93 -23.78
CA VAL A 189 1.00 -1.84 -22.61
C VAL A 189 0.17 -3.11 -22.42
N THR A 190 -0.19 -3.78 -23.51
CA THR A 190 -0.92 -5.06 -23.50
C THR A 190 -0.11 -6.23 -22.93
N ASP A 191 1.22 -6.10 -22.82
CA ASP A 191 2.09 -7.06 -22.15
C ASP A 191 2.25 -6.73 -20.65
N LEU A 192 1.73 -5.61 -20.17
CA LEU A 192 1.85 -5.21 -18.77
C LEU A 192 0.64 -5.66 -17.95
N ALA A 193 0.92 -6.19 -16.76
CA ALA A 193 -0.08 -6.56 -15.77
C ALA A 193 0.28 -6.04 -14.38
N VAL A 194 -0.74 -5.87 -13.55
CA VAL A 194 -0.64 -5.55 -12.13
C VAL A 194 -0.80 -6.83 -11.33
N THR A 195 0.07 -7.02 -10.35
CA THR A 195 -0.13 -8.01 -9.28
C THR A 195 0.09 -7.36 -7.92
N ALA A 196 -0.29 -8.05 -6.85
CA ALA A 196 -0.27 -7.52 -5.51
C ALA A 196 0.02 -8.60 -4.48
N ASP A 197 0.77 -8.24 -3.44
CA ASP A 197 0.86 -8.99 -2.20
C ASP A 197 0.31 -8.16 -1.03
N THR A 198 0.49 -8.63 0.20
CA THR A 198 0.00 -7.93 1.40
C THR A 198 0.72 -6.61 1.69
N LYS A 199 1.83 -6.32 0.99
CA LYS A 199 2.71 -5.16 1.22
C LYS A 199 2.71 -4.19 0.06
N GLN A 200 2.66 -4.65 -1.19
CA GLN A 200 2.89 -3.81 -2.38
C GLN A 200 2.06 -4.22 -3.60
N LEU A 201 1.89 -3.25 -4.52
CA LEU A 201 1.52 -3.51 -5.90
C LEU A 201 2.78 -3.65 -6.75
N HIS A 202 2.70 -4.47 -7.79
CA HIS A 202 3.80 -4.77 -8.68
C HIS A 202 3.33 -4.64 -10.14
N LEU A 203 4.17 -4.08 -10.99
CA LEU A 203 4.00 -4.12 -12.44
C LEU A 203 4.83 -5.29 -12.99
N VAL A 204 4.27 -6.12 -13.86
CA VAL A 204 4.93 -7.29 -14.43
C VAL A 204 4.71 -7.38 -15.93
N SER A 205 5.68 -7.93 -16.67
CA SER A 205 5.53 -8.32 -18.07
C SER A 205 4.95 -9.73 -18.15
N LEU A 206 3.87 -9.91 -18.91
CA LEU A 206 3.18 -11.18 -19.09
C LEU A 206 4.04 -12.18 -19.87
N SER A 207 4.57 -11.76 -21.02
CA SER A 207 5.41 -12.59 -21.90
C SER A 207 6.73 -12.97 -21.24
N ARG A 208 7.35 -12.04 -20.50
CA ARG A 208 8.68 -12.24 -19.90
C ARG A 208 8.62 -12.75 -18.46
N ARG A 209 7.45 -12.72 -17.81
CA ARG A 209 7.22 -13.17 -16.42
C ARG A 209 8.22 -12.54 -15.44
N ARG A 210 8.44 -11.24 -15.59
CA ARG A 210 9.39 -10.47 -14.79
C ARG A 210 8.75 -9.18 -14.31
N PRO A 211 9.09 -8.68 -13.10
CA PRO A 211 8.68 -7.36 -12.68
C PRO A 211 9.24 -6.30 -13.63
N VAL A 212 8.53 -5.18 -13.74
CA VAL A 212 8.90 -4.03 -14.58
C VAL A 212 9.02 -2.81 -13.68
N HIS A 213 10.19 -2.19 -13.68
CA HIS A 213 10.42 -0.89 -13.08
C HIS A 213 10.46 0.17 -14.17
N THR A 214 9.81 1.30 -13.93
CA THR A 214 9.63 2.35 -14.95
C THR A 214 10.43 3.59 -14.62
N LEU A 215 11.06 4.17 -15.63
CA LEU A 215 11.73 5.47 -15.56
C LEU A 215 10.97 6.49 -16.41
N LEU A 216 10.84 7.71 -15.89
CA LEU A 216 10.33 8.85 -16.64
C LEU A 216 11.39 9.96 -16.59
N LEU A 217 12.08 10.16 -17.72
CA LEU A 217 13.25 11.05 -17.80
C LEU A 217 12.88 12.49 -18.13
N ASN A 218 11.74 12.94 -17.62
CA ASN A 218 11.27 14.31 -17.75
C ASN A 218 10.44 14.72 -16.53
N ALA A 219 10.31 16.03 -16.36
CA ALA A 219 9.60 16.65 -15.24
C ALA A 219 8.21 17.14 -15.65
N VAL A 220 7.54 16.45 -16.58
CA VAL A 220 6.15 16.77 -16.89
C VAL A 220 5.28 16.47 -15.67
N ASP A 221 4.46 17.43 -15.26
CA ASP A 221 3.52 17.26 -14.17
C ASP A 221 2.57 16.07 -14.47
N LEU A 222 2.64 15.04 -13.63
CA LEU A 222 1.86 13.82 -13.79
C LEU A 222 0.38 14.00 -13.45
N GLY A 223 0.05 14.96 -12.58
CA GLY A 223 -1.31 15.26 -12.16
C GLY A 223 -2.06 16.16 -13.14
N LEU A 224 -1.37 17.10 -13.79
CA LEU A 224 -1.98 18.13 -14.63
C LEU A 224 -1.77 17.94 -16.14
N HIS A 225 -0.64 17.34 -16.53
CA HIS A 225 -0.20 17.36 -17.94
C HIS A 225 0.08 15.98 -18.53
N SER A 226 -0.13 14.90 -17.77
CA SER A 226 0.10 13.53 -18.25
C SER A 226 -1.20 12.75 -18.35
N HIS A 227 -1.25 11.83 -19.32
CA HIS A 227 -2.37 10.88 -19.39
C HIS A 227 -2.40 10.01 -18.11
N PRO A 228 -3.57 9.72 -17.53
CA PRO A 228 -3.68 8.91 -16.31
C PRO A 228 -2.93 7.57 -16.36
N LEU A 229 -2.93 6.90 -17.52
CA LEU A 229 -2.17 5.67 -17.74
C LEU A 229 -0.66 5.87 -17.61
N THR A 230 -0.11 6.98 -18.11
CA THR A 230 1.32 7.32 -17.96
C THR A 230 1.68 7.45 -16.49
N ARG A 231 0.87 8.21 -15.74
CA ARG A 231 1.04 8.36 -14.29
C ARG A 231 0.92 7.01 -13.57
N PHE A 232 -0.06 6.19 -13.95
CA PHE A 232 -0.28 4.87 -13.36
C PHE A 232 0.94 3.97 -13.55
N LEU A 233 1.45 3.86 -14.78
CA LEU A 233 2.64 3.06 -15.06
C LEU A 233 3.91 3.59 -14.39
N ALA A 234 3.99 4.90 -14.14
CA ALA A 234 5.09 5.50 -13.40
C ALA A 234 5.01 5.21 -11.88
N GLU A 235 3.80 5.19 -11.31
CA GLU A 235 3.59 5.07 -9.85
C GLU A 235 3.42 3.63 -9.36
N VAL A 236 2.82 2.72 -10.15
CA VAL A 236 2.54 1.34 -9.72
C VAL A 236 3.79 0.57 -9.27
N PRO A 237 4.93 0.59 -9.99
CA PRO A 237 6.12 -0.17 -9.58
C PRO A 237 6.73 0.26 -8.25
N VAL A 238 6.39 1.46 -7.77
CA VAL A 238 6.87 2.03 -6.51
C VAL A 238 5.72 2.29 -5.53
N ALA A 239 4.53 1.76 -5.81
CA ALA A 239 3.36 1.97 -4.97
C ALA A 239 3.60 1.35 -3.59
N LEU A 240 3.22 2.11 -2.55
CA LEU A 240 3.43 1.76 -1.13
C LEU A 240 4.91 1.66 -0.71
N ALA A 241 5.86 1.97 -1.59
CA ALA A 241 7.24 2.28 -1.19
C ALA A 241 7.29 3.70 -0.60
N VAL A 242 8.17 3.91 0.38
CA VAL A 242 8.42 5.22 0.99
C VAL A 242 9.05 6.13 -0.07
N PRO A 243 8.37 7.22 -0.47
CA PRO A 243 8.91 8.13 -1.46
C PRO A 243 10.01 9.00 -0.86
N CYS A 244 10.95 9.45 -1.69
CA CYS A 244 11.79 10.59 -1.33
C CYS A 244 11.09 11.86 -1.77
N THR A 245 10.66 12.70 -0.83
CA THR A 245 9.98 13.97 -1.10
C THR A 245 10.73 15.12 -0.45
N GLY A 246 10.46 16.35 -0.90
CA GLY A 246 10.85 17.53 -0.15
C GLY A 246 10.26 17.53 1.26
N PHE A 247 10.88 18.27 2.18
CA PHE A 247 10.36 18.37 3.54
C PHE A 247 9.01 19.10 3.54
N LEU A 248 7.98 18.45 4.06
CA LEU A 248 6.64 19.02 4.20
C LEU A 248 6.34 19.32 5.67
N TRP A 249 5.99 20.57 5.95
CA TRP A 249 5.52 21.02 7.26
C TRP A 249 4.12 20.51 7.63
N GLY A 250 3.36 20.00 6.66
CA GLY A 250 1.96 19.61 6.83
C GLY A 250 1.01 20.81 6.68
N THR A 251 -0.26 20.57 6.38
CA THR A 251 -1.21 21.63 6.00
C THR A 251 -1.42 22.65 7.12
N ALA A 252 -1.52 22.19 8.37
CA ALA A 252 -1.76 23.05 9.52
C ALA A 252 -0.55 23.95 9.84
N ALA A 253 0.66 23.38 9.93
CA ALA A 253 1.87 24.17 10.19
C ALA A 253 2.21 25.10 9.01
N SER A 254 1.88 24.70 7.77
CA SER A 254 2.13 25.53 6.58
C SER A 254 1.32 26.83 6.55
N ASN A 255 0.33 27.01 7.42
CA ASN A 255 -0.40 28.27 7.57
C ASN A 255 0.20 29.23 8.62
N LEU A 256 1.26 28.83 9.34
CA LEU A 256 1.92 29.69 10.31
C LEU A 256 2.61 30.89 9.63
N PRO A 257 2.59 32.09 10.26
CA PRO A 257 3.21 33.29 9.71
C PRO A 257 4.74 33.16 9.59
N PHE A 258 5.33 32.32 10.43
CA PHE A 258 6.76 32.03 10.41
C PHE A 258 7.01 30.53 10.57
N LEU A 259 7.95 30.01 9.81
CA LEU A 259 8.53 28.67 9.97
C LEU A 259 10.06 28.79 10.05
N PRO A 260 10.71 28.16 11.04
CA PRO A 260 12.17 28.16 11.11
C PRO A 260 12.78 27.29 10.00
N ALA A 261 14.03 27.56 9.66
CA ALA A 261 14.81 26.63 8.88
C ALA A 261 15.03 25.34 9.67
N LEU A 262 14.96 24.19 9.00
CA LEU A 262 15.30 22.90 9.59
C LEU A 262 16.63 22.44 9.03
N ARG A 263 17.62 22.30 9.91
CA ARG A 263 18.97 21.87 9.56
C ARG A 263 19.24 20.49 10.10
N TYR A 264 19.83 19.62 9.28
CA TYR A 264 20.43 18.37 9.72
C TYR A 264 21.88 18.32 9.23
N GLY A 265 22.83 18.32 10.18
CA GLY A 265 24.25 18.47 9.87
C GLY A 265 24.53 19.74 9.06
N ARG A 266 25.01 19.58 7.83
CA ARG A 266 25.31 20.69 6.90
C ARG A 266 24.17 20.99 5.92
N THR A 267 23.03 20.34 6.06
CA THR A 267 21.92 20.44 5.09
C THR A 267 20.73 21.13 5.69
N ILE A 268 20.27 22.22 5.05
CA ILE A 268 18.97 22.83 5.29
C ILE A 268 17.93 22.03 4.50
N LEU A 269 17.14 21.22 5.23
CA LEU A 269 16.07 20.38 4.69
C LEU A 269 14.84 21.20 4.30
N SER A 270 14.59 22.28 5.05
CA SER A 270 13.51 23.24 4.79
C SER A 270 14.03 24.64 5.13
N PRO A 271 13.96 25.61 4.20
CA PRO A 271 14.40 26.98 4.50
C PRO A 271 13.43 27.64 5.48
N ALA A 272 13.92 28.64 6.21
CA ALA A 272 13.05 29.53 6.97
C ALA A 272 12.05 30.20 6.01
N ARG A 273 10.84 30.49 6.51
CA ARG A 273 9.77 31.07 5.71
C ARG A 273 9.01 32.10 6.53
N TRP A 274 8.81 33.26 5.94
CA TRP A 274 7.91 34.30 6.44
C TRP A 274 6.74 34.44 5.48
N ARG A 275 5.53 34.56 6.03
CA ARG A 275 4.31 34.83 5.28
C ARG A 275 3.82 36.22 5.68
N LEU A 276 3.86 37.12 4.71
CA LEU A 276 3.31 38.46 4.81
C LEU A 276 1.84 38.43 4.38
N THR A 277 0.96 39.08 5.14
CA THR A 277 -0.49 39.09 4.95
C THR A 277 -1.05 40.51 5.01
N LEU A 278 -2.29 40.70 4.55
CA LEU A 278 -2.97 42.00 4.56
C LEU A 278 -3.04 42.68 5.94
N ASP A 279 -2.96 41.91 7.03
CA ASP A 279 -3.01 42.46 8.40
C ASP A 279 -1.66 43.07 8.84
N ASP A 280 -0.57 42.78 8.11
CA ASP A 280 0.78 43.16 8.48
C ASP A 280 1.19 44.54 7.93
N LEU A 281 0.57 45.01 6.84
CA LEU A 281 0.92 46.26 6.15
C LEU A 281 -0.29 47.17 5.88
N PRO A 282 -0.08 48.49 5.74
CA PRO A 282 -1.11 49.41 5.27
C PRO A 282 -1.66 48.99 3.90
N ALA A 283 -2.93 49.32 3.64
CA ALA A 283 -3.59 49.05 2.35
C ALA A 283 -2.78 49.59 1.16
N GLY A 284 -2.92 48.94 -0.01
CA GLY A 284 -2.21 49.32 -1.24
C GLY A 284 -2.44 50.75 -1.74
N SER A 285 -3.48 51.45 -1.26
CA SER A 285 -3.71 52.88 -1.52
C SER A 285 -2.86 53.83 -0.66
N ALA A 286 -2.14 53.32 0.34
CA ALA A 286 -1.31 54.12 1.23
C ALA A 286 -0.15 54.79 0.46
N PRO A 287 0.22 56.04 0.80
CA PRO A 287 1.40 56.69 0.23
C PRO A 287 2.67 55.85 0.40
N TRP A 288 3.56 55.90 -0.60
CA TRP A 288 4.81 55.11 -0.60
C TRP A 288 5.63 55.22 0.70
N PRO A 289 5.91 56.41 1.26
CA PRO A 289 6.70 56.52 2.49
C PRO A 289 6.08 55.80 3.69
N GLN A 290 4.74 55.82 3.81
CA GLN A 290 4.05 55.15 4.90
C GLN A 290 4.13 53.62 4.76
N TRP A 291 3.96 53.12 3.54
CA TRP A 291 4.06 51.69 3.26
C TRP A 291 5.49 51.18 3.47
N ASP A 292 6.49 51.93 3.00
CA ASP A 292 7.91 51.58 3.12
C ASP A 292 8.40 51.60 4.58
N GLU A 293 7.93 52.55 5.38
CA GLU A 293 8.22 52.56 6.82
C GLU A 293 7.58 51.36 7.54
N ALA A 294 6.34 51.02 7.18
CA ALA A 294 5.65 49.86 7.74
C ALA A 294 6.36 48.55 7.37
N LEU A 295 6.79 48.39 6.11
CA LEU A 295 7.60 47.26 5.67
C LEU A 295 8.92 47.19 6.47
N THR A 296 9.61 48.32 6.63
CA THR A 296 10.86 48.39 7.40
C THR A 296 10.67 47.95 8.85
N ARG A 297 9.55 48.36 9.47
CA ARG A 297 9.19 47.96 10.84
C ARG A 297 8.88 46.47 10.91
N TRP A 298 8.05 45.98 9.99
CA TRP A 298 7.68 44.57 9.92
C TRP A 298 8.92 43.67 9.74
N CYS A 299 9.80 43.98 8.79
CA CYS A 299 11.05 43.25 8.57
C CYS A 299 11.90 43.16 9.84
N ARG A 300 11.97 44.25 10.61
CA ARG A 300 12.69 44.29 11.90
C ARG A 300 12.03 43.40 12.94
N ASP A 301 10.71 43.50 13.09
CA ASP A 301 9.95 42.80 14.14
C ASP A 301 10.00 41.28 13.93
N VAL A 302 9.93 40.82 12.68
CA VAL A 302 10.00 39.40 12.33
C VAL A 302 11.43 38.90 12.08
N ARG A 303 12.44 39.78 12.18
CA ARG A 303 13.87 39.52 11.89
C ARG A 303 14.09 38.93 10.50
N LEU A 304 13.44 39.51 9.49
CA LEU A 304 13.62 39.13 8.10
C LEU A 304 15.02 39.54 7.62
N PRO A 305 15.76 38.66 6.91
CA PRO A 305 17.00 39.03 6.24
C PRO A 305 16.78 40.14 5.20
N GLU A 306 17.82 40.93 4.93
CA GLU A 306 17.79 41.97 3.90
C GLU A 306 17.59 41.38 2.50
N ARG A 307 18.16 40.21 2.23
CA ARG A 307 18.04 39.50 0.96
C ARG A 307 17.08 38.33 1.09
N VAL A 308 16.05 38.34 0.26
CA VAL A 308 14.99 37.33 0.28
C VAL A 308 14.65 36.84 -1.12
N TYR A 309 14.20 35.59 -1.21
CA TYR A 309 13.42 35.13 -2.35
C TYR A 309 11.94 35.38 -2.06
N LEU A 310 11.27 36.07 -2.98
CA LEU A 310 9.82 36.10 -3.09
C LEU A 310 9.38 34.91 -3.93
N SER A 311 8.66 33.97 -3.34
CA SER A 311 8.27 32.72 -4.00
C SER A 311 6.78 32.67 -4.33
N GLU A 312 6.48 32.27 -5.56
CA GLU A 312 5.14 32.01 -6.09
C GLU A 312 5.16 30.67 -6.84
N ALA A 313 4.50 29.65 -6.29
CA ALA A 313 4.55 28.29 -6.81
C ALA A 313 6.01 27.79 -7.02
N ASP A 314 6.41 27.52 -8.26
CA ASP A 314 7.75 27.07 -8.66
C ASP A 314 8.71 28.22 -9.01
N GLN A 315 8.25 29.47 -8.96
CA GLN A 315 9.03 30.65 -9.29
C GLN A 315 9.57 31.32 -8.04
N SER A 316 10.79 31.84 -8.12
CA SER A 316 11.41 32.61 -7.04
C SER A 316 12.11 33.84 -7.61
N LEU A 317 11.84 34.99 -7.02
CA LEU A 317 12.44 36.27 -7.38
C LEU A 317 13.38 36.73 -6.27
N ALA A 318 14.68 36.89 -6.57
CA ALA A 318 15.64 37.43 -5.63
C ALA A 318 15.39 38.94 -5.44
N LEU A 319 15.19 39.35 -4.19
CA LEU A 319 14.98 40.74 -3.80
C LEU A 319 16.04 41.12 -2.76
N ASP A 320 16.65 42.27 -2.98
CA ASP A 320 17.44 42.98 -1.97
C ASP A 320 16.57 44.09 -1.38
N LEU A 321 16.10 43.92 -0.15
CA LEU A 321 15.20 44.84 0.53
C LEU A 321 15.91 46.11 1.02
N THR A 322 17.20 46.30 0.75
CA THR A 322 17.84 47.62 0.86
C THR A 322 17.57 48.49 -0.36
N GLU A 323 17.15 47.89 -1.49
CA GLU A 323 16.88 48.59 -2.74
C GLU A 323 15.40 48.97 -2.90
N ASN A 324 15.13 50.26 -3.09
CA ASN A 324 13.75 50.78 -3.22
C ASN A 324 12.99 50.15 -4.41
N SER A 325 13.68 49.86 -5.51
CA SER A 325 13.07 49.21 -6.67
C SER A 325 12.58 47.80 -6.37
N HIS A 326 13.32 47.02 -5.58
CA HIS A 326 12.92 45.68 -5.15
C HIS A 326 11.76 45.72 -4.16
N ARG A 327 11.74 46.70 -3.24
CA ARG A 327 10.58 46.92 -2.38
C ARG A 327 9.31 47.26 -3.18
N ALA A 328 9.44 48.01 -4.26
CA ALA A 328 8.32 48.32 -5.14
C ALA A 328 7.80 47.06 -5.87
N LEU A 329 8.69 46.14 -6.26
CA LEU A 329 8.29 44.84 -6.80
C LEU A 329 7.54 43.99 -5.77
N LEU A 330 8.02 43.96 -4.51
CA LEU A 330 7.32 43.27 -3.42
C LEU A 330 5.92 43.87 -3.21
N ARG A 331 5.80 45.19 -3.19
CA ARG A 331 4.50 45.87 -3.09
C ARG A 331 3.58 45.51 -4.24
N ALA A 332 4.05 45.52 -5.48
CA ALA A 332 3.24 45.18 -6.64
C ALA A 332 2.71 43.74 -6.60
N HIS A 333 3.53 42.79 -6.15
CA HIS A 333 3.08 41.41 -5.92
C HIS A 333 2.05 41.33 -4.79
N PHE A 334 2.33 41.98 -3.66
CA PHE A 334 1.46 41.97 -2.49
C PHE A 334 0.11 42.64 -2.75
N ASP A 335 0.07 43.74 -3.51
CA ASP A 335 -1.17 44.42 -3.91
C ASP A 335 -2.03 43.55 -4.85
N ARG A 336 -1.40 42.65 -5.63
CA ARG A 336 -2.08 41.70 -6.52
C ARG A 336 -2.67 40.51 -5.77
N ASP A 337 -1.88 39.89 -4.89
CA ASP A 337 -2.21 38.58 -4.31
C ASP A 337 -2.66 38.64 -2.84
N GLY A 338 -2.46 39.77 -2.18
CA GLY A 338 -2.76 39.99 -0.75
C GLY A 338 -1.87 39.22 0.22
N THR A 339 -0.95 38.39 -0.28
CA THR A 339 0.00 37.63 0.54
C THR A 339 1.34 37.51 -0.18
N ALA A 340 2.43 37.42 0.57
CA ALA A 340 3.75 37.14 0.01
C ALA A 340 4.46 36.07 0.85
N THR A 341 5.12 35.13 0.18
CA THR A 341 5.95 34.11 0.84
C THR A 341 7.42 34.43 0.60
N LEU A 342 8.15 34.63 1.69
CA LEU A 342 9.55 35.07 1.68
C LEU A 342 10.46 34.02 2.31
N HIS A 343 11.58 33.76 1.65
CA HIS A 343 12.65 32.88 2.12
C HIS A 343 13.99 33.62 2.15
N PRO A 344 14.98 33.23 2.97
CA PRO A 344 16.31 33.81 2.90
C PRO A 344 16.96 33.58 1.53
N ALA A 345 17.51 34.62 0.92
CA ALA A 345 18.35 34.53 -0.27
C ALA A 345 19.84 34.57 0.14
N PRO A 346 20.73 33.88 -0.61
CA PRO A 346 22.15 33.83 -0.29
C PRO A 346 22.78 35.20 -0.54
N ARG A 347 23.81 35.52 0.24
CA ARG A 347 24.66 36.68 -0.04
C ARG A 347 25.67 36.32 -1.14
N PRO A 348 26.27 37.30 -1.84
CA PRO A 348 27.23 37.03 -2.91
C PRO A 348 28.42 36.19 -2.42
N GLU A 349 28.88 36.41 -1.19
CA GLU A 349 29.94 35.64 -0.54
C GLU A 349 29.55 34.17 -0.29
N ASP A 350 28.27 33.90 -0.01
CA ASP A 350 27.78 32.53 0.19
C ASP A 350 27.84 31.74 -1.13
N LEU A 351 27.89 32.43 -2.29
CA LEU A 351 28.03 31.85 -3.63
C LEU A 351 29.46 31.97 -4.19
N GLY A 352 30.46 32.23 -3.35
CA GLY A 352 31.80 32.56 -3.81
C GLY A 352 32.52 31.40 -4.54
N TRP A 353 32.18 30.13 -4.27
CA TRP A 353 32.73 28.99 -5.01
C TRP A 353 32.38 28.97 -6.52
N THR A 354 31.28 29.62 -6.92
CA THR A 354 30.92 29.85 -8.33
C THR A 354 31.26 31.27 -8.81
N GLY A 355 32.04 32.02 -8.04
CA GLY A 355 32.35 33.42 -8.30
C GLY A 355 31.13 34.33 -8.16
N GLY A 356 30.26 34.06 -7.18
CA GLY A 356 29.06 34.84 -6.89
C GLY A 356 27.85 34.54 -7.79
N ARG A 357 27.94 33.51 -8.66
CA ARG A 357 26.85 33.17 -9.59
C ARG A 357 25.83 32.24 -8.95
N ALA A 358 24.55 32.58 -9.10
CA ALA A 358 23.44 31.69 -8.76
C ALA A 358 23.57 30.35 -9.51
N HIS A 359 23.30 29.26 -8.80
CA HIS A 359 23.44 27.92 -9.33
C HIS A 359 22.52 26.95 -8.59
N GLU A 360 22.23 25.83 -9.23
CA GLU A 360 21.63 24.64 -8.63
C GLU A 360 22.40 23.42 -9.13
N ALA A 361 22.68 22.49 -8.23
CA ALA A 361 23.26 21.19 -8.54
C ALA A 361 22.18 20.13 -8.39
N VAL A 362 21.93 19.36 -9.44
CA VAL A 362 21.00 18.23 -9.41
C VAL A 362 21.81 16.95 -9.22
N ILE A 363 21.56 16.25 -8.12
CA ILE A 363 22.31 15.07 -7.69
C ILE A 363 21.38 13.85 -7.76
N PRO A 364 21.57 12.95 -8.75
CA PRO A 364 20.90 11.66 -8.76
C PRO A 364 21.35 10.81 -7.56
N LEU A 365 20.39 10.23 -6.86
CA LEU A 365 20.62 9.33 -5.73
C LEU A 365 19.94 7.99 -6.04
N ALA A 366 20.59 6.91 -5.62
CA ALA A 366 20.06 5.56 -5.74
C ALA A 366 20.10 4.87 -4.38
N ALA A 367 19.05 4.12 -4.06
CA ALA A 367 19.00 3.30 -2.86
C ALA A 367 19.47 1.88 -3.19
N ASP A 368 20.41 1.36 -2.40
CA ASP A 368 20.74 -0.06 -2.45
C ASP A 368 19.64 -0.86 -1.74
N GLN A 369 18.79 -1.53 -2.51
CA GLN A 369 17.73 -2.38 -1.97
C GLN A 369 17.74 -3.74 -2.66
N ASN A 370 18.08 -4.77 -1.89
CA ASN A 370 18.08 -6.14 -2.36
C ASN A 370 16.77 -6.85 -2.01
N ARG A 371 15.68 -6.50 -2.71
CA ARG A 371 14.37 -7.14 -2.49
C ARG A 371 14.22 -8.41 -3.31
N ALA A 372 13.52 -9.37 -2.72
CA ALA A 372 13.18 -10.61 -3.39
C ALA A 372 12.41 -10.34 -4.70
N PRO A 373 12.60 -11.18 -5.72
CA PRO A 373 11.82 -11.11 -6.95
C PRO A 373 10.33 -11.26 -6.68
N VAL A 374 9.51 -10.60 -7.49
CA VAL A 374 8.06 -10.80 -7.49
C VAL A 374 7.78 -12.19 -8.05
N ARG A 375 7.12 -13.06 -7.26
CA ARG A 375 6.62 -14.35 -7.77
C ARG A 375 5.46 -14.05 -8.72
N THR A 376 5.65 -14.32 -10.00
CA THR A 376 4.60 -14.18 -11.02
C THR A 376 4.03 -15.54 -11.39
N THR A 377 2.74 -15.61 -11.64
CA THR A 377 2.09 -16.85 -12.11
C THR A 377 1.72 -16.70 -13.59
N PRO A 378 1.64 -17.81 -14.34
CA PRO A 378 1.20 -17.76 -15.73
C PRO A 378 -0.31 -17.50 -15.86
N HIS A 379 -1.08 -17.58 -14.78
CA HIS A 379 -2.52 -17.44 -14.82
C HIS A 379 -2.93 -15.96 -14.79
N VAL A 380 -3.38 -15.49 -15.95
CA VAL A 380 -3.88 -14.13 -16.12
C VAL A 380 -5.38 -14.08 -15.80
N VAL A 381 -5.73 -13.16 -14.91
CA VAL A 381 -7.11 -12.86 -14.53
C VAL A 381 -7.59 -11.70 -15.41
N THR A 382 -8.51 -11.97 -16.32
CA THR A 382 -9.04 -10.97 -17.25
C THR A 382 -10.25 -10.24 -16.66
N ARG A 383 -10.76 -9.23 -17.38
CA ARG A 383 -12.01 -8.53 -17.04
C ARG A 383 -13.23 -9.44 -16.87
N GLU A 384 -13.24 -10.62 -17.50
CA GLU A 384 -14.34 -11.61 -17.43
C GLU A 384 -14.26 -12.47 -16.17
N HIS A 385 -13.35 -12.14 -15.25
CA HIS A 385 -13.16 -12.87 -14.00
C HIS A 385 -14.40 -12.85 -13.09
N GLY A 386 -14.85 -14.06 -12.76
CA GLY A 386 -15.92 -14.32 -11.82
C GLY A 386 -17.09 -15.06 -12.46
N HIS A 387 -17.94 -15.62 -11.60
CA HIS A 387 -19.18 -16.27 -11.97
C HIS A 387 -20.33 -15.31 -11.66
N LEU A 388 -20.98 -14.80 -12.71
CA LEU A 388 -22.19 -13.99 -12.57
C LEU A 388 -23.29 -14.81 -11.87
N PRO A 389 -24.25 -14.17 -11.18
CA PRO A 389 -25.35 -14.87 -10.52
C PRO A 389 -26.02 -15.92 -11.40
N GLY A 390 -26.09 -17.17 -10.91
CA GLY A 390 -26.69 -18.31 -11.60
C GLY A 390 -25.79 -18.98 -12.66
N SER A 391 -24.66 -18.38 -13.03
CA SER A 391 -23.73 -18.97 -14.00
C SER A 391 -23.05 -20.22 -13.43
N GLY A 392 -23.00 -21.31 -14.19
CA GLY A 392 -22.43 -22.58 -13.73
C GLY A 392 -23.18 -23.22 -12.55
N ASN A 393 -24.47 -22.92 -12.40
CA ASN A 393 -25.32 -23.32 -11.27
C ASN A 393 -24.82 -22.81 -9.91
N ARG A 394 -24.04 -21.72 -9.89
CA ARG A 394 -23.48 -21.14 -8.68
C ARG A 394 -24.31 -19.94 -8.22
N LEU A 395 -24.59 -19.91 -6.92
CA LEU A 395 -25.23 -18.78 -6.24
C LEU A 395 -24.29 -18.28 -5.14
N TYR A 396 -24.10 -16.97 -5.08
CA TYR A 396 -23.34 -16.31 -4.04
C TYR A 396 -24.23 -15.26 -3.37
N LEU A 397 -24.57 -15.52 -2.11
CA LEU A 397 -25.43 -14.69 -1.30
C LEU A 397 -24.60 -13.92 -0.28
N GLN A 398 -24.94 -12.66 -0.05
CA GLN A 398 -24.50 -11.89 1.11
C GLN A 398 -25.68 -11.63 2.03
N LEU A 399 -25.60 -12.14 3.27
CA LEU A 399 -26.64 -12.03 4.28
C LEU A 399 -26.21 -10.99 5.31
N TYR A 400 -26.70 -9.76 5.16
CA TYR A 400 -26.32 -8.63 6.00
C TYR A 400 -27.07 -8.64 7.32
N GLY A 401 -26.35 -8.40 8.42
CA GLY A 401 -26.94 -8.43 9.75
C GLY A 401 -25.88 -8.41 10.86
N ARG A 402 -26.32 -8.27 12.11
CA ARG A 402 -25.42 -8.14 13.25
C ARG A 402 -24.58 -9.42 13.44
N ARG A 403 -23.29 -9.27 13.74
CA ARG A 403 -22.33 -10.37 13.93
C ARG A 403 -22.82 -11.42 14.93
N GLU A 404 -23.47 -11.01 16.02
CA GLU A 404 -23.95 -11.91 17.08
C GLU A 404 -25.12 -12.80 16.64
N ARG A 405 -25.75 -12.51 15.50
CA ARG A 405 -26.88 -13.30 14.95
C ARG A 405 -26.43 -14.33 13.92
N GLN A 406 -25.18 -14.30 13.49
CA GLN A 406 -24.65 -15.21 12.48
C GLN A 406 -24.60 -16.67 12.94
N ASP A 407 -24.23 -16.93 14.20
CA ASP A 407 -24.17 -18.31 14.74
C ASP A 407 -25.56 -18.98 14.73
N PRO A 408 -26.65 -18.35 15.21
CA PRO A 408 -28.00 -18.88 15.03
C PRO A 408 -28.40 -19.12 13.57
N ILE A 409 -28.05 -18.22 12.63
CA ILE A 409 -28.32 -18.41 11.20
C ILE A 409 -27.66 -19.71 10.72
N LEU A 410 -26.36 -19.85 10.99
CA LEU A 410 -25.57 -21.00 10.56
C LEU A 410 -26.06 -22.30 11.22
N THR A 411 -26.25 -22.32 12.53
CA THR A 411 -26.54 -23.54 13.30
C THR A 411 -28.01 -23.99 13.27
N ARG A 412 -28.96 -23.07 13.15
CA ARG A 412 -30.41 -23.38 13.29
C ARG A 412 -31.22 -23.20 12.01
N HIS A 413 -30.75 -22.40 11.05
CA HIS A 413 -31.54 -22.03 9.88
C HIS A 413 -30.94 -22.48 8.56
N LEU A 414 -29.61 -22.46 8.43
CA LEU A 414 -28.93 -22.94 7.23
C LEU A 414 -29.17 -24.44 6.95
N PRO A 415 -29.18 -25.36 7.93
CA PRO A 415 -29.40 -26.79 7.65
C PRO A 415 -30.75 -27.07 6.96
N THR A 416 -31.81 -26.35 7.33
CA THR A 416 -33.12 -26.48 6.67
C THR A 416 -33.04 -26.06 5.21
N LEU A 417 -32.40 -24.92 4.91
CA LEU A 417 -32.21 -24.49 3.52
C LEU A 417 -31.41 -25.52 2.72
N LEU A 418 -30.33 -26.06 3.27
CA LEU A 418 -29.50 -27.05 2.56
C LEU A 418 -30.31 -28.32 2.25
N SER A 419 -31.08 -28.81 3.21
CA SER A 419 -31.98 -29.95 3.01
C SER A 419 -33.02 -29.68 1.91
N ASP A 420 -33.66 -28.51 1.92
CA ASP A 420 -34.67 -28.12 0.92
C ASP A 420 -34.08 -28.00 -0.50
N LEU A 421 -32.79 -27.66 -0.59
CA LEU A 421 -32.05 -27.56 -1.85
C LEU A 421 -31.42 -28.89 -2.31
N GLY A 422 -31.59 -29.99 -1.55
CA GLY A 422 -31.00 -31.29 -1.86
C GLY A 422 -29.50 -31.38 -1.56
N ASP A 423 -29.07 -30.79 -0.44
CA ASP A 423 -27.69 -30.78 0.08
C ASP A 423 -26.64 -30.32 -0.94
N PRO A 424 -26.80 -29.12 -1.52
CA PRO A 424 -25.83 -28.59 -2.47
C PRO A 424 -24.46 -28.38 -1.80
N ARG A 425 -23.38 -28.42 -2.59
CA ARG A 425 -22.06 -28.01 -2.09
C ARG A 425 -22.17 -26.57 -1.59
N CYS A 426 -21.89 -26.38 -0.30
CA CYS A 426 -22.11 -25.12 0.39
C CYS A 426 -20.89 -24.76 1.23
N TRP A 427 -20.46 -23.51 1.15
CA TRP A 427 -19.48 -22.97 2.07
C TRP A 427 -19.74 -21.51 2.39
N PHE A 428 -19.30 -21.09 3.57
CA PHE A 428 -19.49 -19.72 4.04
C PHE A 428 -18.19 -19.10 4.55
N ILE A 429 -18.16 -17.78 4.58
CA ILE A 429 -17.20 -16.96 5.33
C ILE A 429 -17.95 -15.79 5.97
N ARG A 430 -17.45 -15.28 7.10
CA ARG A 430 -17.94 -14.07 7.74
C ARG A 430 -17.12 -12.88 7.24
N TYR A 431 -17.78 -11.73 7.02
CA TYR A 431 -17.11 -10.57 6.46
C TYR A 431 -17.65 -9.28 7.09
N PRO A 432 -16.80 -8.28 7.40
CA PRO A 432 -17.21 -7.10 8.18
C PRO A 432 -17.45 -5.85 7.34
N ASP A 433 -17.12 -5.86 6.04
CA ASP A 433 -17.08 -4.67 5.17
C ASP A 433 -17.96 -4.86 3.92
N PRO A 434 -18.87 -3.94 3.57
CA PRO A 434 -19.06 -2.62 4.19
C PRO A 434 -19.75 -2.65 5.57
N ASP A 435 -20.57 -3.67 5.82
CA ASP A 435 -21.20 -3.98 7.10
C ASP A 435 -21.03 -5.48 7.40
N ASP A 436 -21.23 -5.91 8.64
CA ASP A 436 -21.20 -7.33 9.01
C ASP A 436 -22.20 -8.16 8.18
N HIS A 437 -21.69 -9.24 7.55
CA HIS A 437 -22.50 -10.16 6.77
C HIS A 437 -21.89 -11.57 6.67
N LEU A 438 -22.74 -12.54 6.33
CA LEU A 438 -22.32 -13.88 5.91
C LEU A 438 -22.27 -13.95 4.38
N ARG A 439 -21.15 -14.40 3.84
CA ARG A 439 -20.96 -14.71 2.43
C ARG A 439 -21.18 -16.20 2.22
N LEU A 440 -22.33 -16.59 1.69
CA LEU A 440 -22.74 -17.97 1.48
C LEU A 440 -22.66 -18.33 0.00
N ARG A 441 -21.97 -19.41 -0.34
CA ARG A 441 -21.81 -19.88 -1.73
C ARG A 441 -22.40 -21.27 -1.86
N LEU A 442 -23.22 -21.45 -2.88
CA LEU A 442 -23.97 -22.67 -3.17
C LEU A 442 -23.70 -23.09 -4.61
N THR A 443 -23.43 -24.38 -4.82
CA THR A 443 -23.41 -25.00 -6.15
C THR A 443 -24.63 -25.90 -6.26
N CYS A 444 -25.63 -25.45 -7.01
CA CYS A 444 -26.90 -26.14 -7.21
C CYS A 444 -26.77 -27.22 -8.28
N ALA A 445 -27.70 -28.18 -8.27
CA ALA A 445 -27.80 -29.14 -9.36
C ALA A 445 -28.25 -28.45 -10.67
N PRO A 446 -27.81 -28.94 -11.84
CA PRO A 446 -28.29 -28.42 -13.12
C PRO A 446 -29.81 -28.46 -13.22
N GLY A 447 -30.42 -27.35 -13.68
CA GLY A 447 -31.87 -27.24 -13.84
C GLY A 447 -32.66 -26.87 -12.58
N THR A 448 -32.03 -26.75 -11.41
CA THR A 448 -32.71 -26.43 -10.14
C THR A 448 -32.57 -24.97 -9.70
N LEU A 449 -32.00 -24.09 -10.53
CA LEU A 449 -31.75 -22.69 -10.14
C LEU A 449 -33.04 -21.92 -9.81
N GLY A 450 -34.11 -22.11 -10.60
CA GLY A 450 -35.38 -21.43 -10.37
C GLY A 450 -35.98 -21.78 -9.00
N THR A 451 -36.08 -23.08 -8.71
CA THR A 451 -36.55 -23.57 -7.40
C THR A 451 -35.61 -23.17 -6.28
N ALA A 452 -34.30 -23.14 -6.50
CA ALA A 452 -33.34 -22.69 -5.50
C ALA A 452 -33.57 -21.22 -5.09
N PHE A 453 -33.83 -20.32 -6.05
CA PHE A 453 -34.16 -18.92 -5.76
C PHE A 453 -35.47 -18.78 -4.97
N GLU A 454 -36.48 -19.61 -5.25
CA GLU A 454 -37.74 -19.63 -4.49
C GLU A 454 -37.50 -20.03 -3.03
N TYR A 455 -36.76 -21.12 -2.79
CA TYR A 455 -36.41 -21.56 -1.44
C TYR A 455 -35.56 -20.51 -0.70
N ILE A 456 -34.54 -19.94 -1.36
CA ILE A 456 -33.70 -18.88 -0.79
C ILE A 456 -34.55 -17.64 -0.46
N GLY A 457 -35.49 -17.26 -1.32
CA GLY A 457 -36.40 -16.14 -1.10
C GLY A 457 -37.26 -16.34 0.15
N ALA A 458 -37.93 -17.48 0.27
CA ALA A 458 -38.74 -17.83 1.44
C ALA A 458 -37.88 -17.89 2.72
N TRP A 459 -36.70 -18.48 2.64
CA TRP A 459 -35.76 -18.60 3.75
C TRP A 459 -35.26 -17.24 4.24
N THR A 460 -34.79 -16.38 3.34
CA THR A 460 -34.32 -15.03 3.71
C THR A 460 -35.45 -14.16 4.29
N GLU A 461 -36.68 -14.29 3.79
CA GLU A 461 -37.82 -13.59 4.37
C GLU A 461 -38.11 -14.07 5.80
N GLN A 462 -37.99 -15.38 6.05
CA GLN A 462 -38.10 -15.95 7.40
C GLN A 462 -37.00 -15.44 8.33
N LEU A 463 -35.75 -15.36 7.87
CA LEU A 463 -34.64 -14.80 8.64
C LEU A 463 -34.88 -13.32 8.99
N ARG A 464 -35.38 -12.53 8.04
CA ARG A 464 -35.70 -11.11 8.25
C ARG A 464 -36.84 -10.92 9.24
N ARG A 465 -37.91 -11.72 9.16
CA ARG A 465 -39.02 -11.69 10.14
C ARG A 465 -38.56 -12.03 11.56
N ARG A 466 -37.45 -12.77 11.71
CA ARG A 466 -36.83 -13.12 12.99
C ARG A 466 -35.75 -12.12 13.44
N ASP A 467 -35.57 -11.00 12.74
CA ASP A 467 -34.54 -9.99 13.02
C ASP A 467 -33.10 -10.56 13.02
N LEU A 468 -32.86 -11.58 12.19
CA LEU A 468 -31.53 -12.19 12.04
C LEU A 468 -30.71 -11.53 10.94
N ILE A 469 -31.37 -11.03 9.90
CA ILE A 469 -30.75 -10.30 8.79
C ILE A 469 -31.54 -9.00 8.54
N THR A 470 -30.86 -8.00 8.01
CA THR A 470 -31.48 -6.76 7.52
C THR A 470 -31.89 -6.90 6.06
N HIS A 471 -31.00 -7.44 5.23
CA HIS A 471 -31.22 -7.65 3.80
C HIS A 471 -30.27 -8.72 3.24
N THR A 472 -30.56 -9.16 2.02
CA THR A 472 -29.74 -10.12 1.28
C THR A 472 -29.43 -9.56 -0.11
N SER A 473 -28.22 -9.80 -0.62
CA SER A 473 -27.88 -9.59 -2.03
C SER A 473 -27.40 -10.88 -2.69
N VAL A 474 -27.52 -10.94 -4.02
CA VAL A 474 -26.94 -11.99 -4.85
C VAL A 474 -25.85 -11.38 -5.71
N GLU A 475 -24.63 -11.83 -5.52
CA GLU A 475 -23.42 -11.19 -6.03
C GLU A 475 -22.69 -12.04 -7.07
N THR A 476 -21.78 -11.41 -7.80
CA THR A 476 -20.81 -12.13 -8.65
C THR A 476 -19.77 -12.81 -7.79
N TYR A 477 -19.62 -14.13 -7.92
CA TYR A 477 -18.58 -14.87 -7.21
C TYR A 477 -17.24 -14.76 -7.93
N ARG A 478 -16.25 -14.12 -7.31
CA ARG A 478 -14.89 -14.00 -7.84
C ARG A 478 -13.95 -14.96 -7.11
N PRO A 479 -13.57 -16.11 -7.72
CA PRO A 479 -12.68 -17.08 -7.06
C PRO A 479 -11.25 -16.57 -6.99
N GLU A 480 -10.57 -16.74 -5.85
CA GLU A 480 -9.16 -16.37 -5.69
C GLU A 480 -8.24 -17.48 -6.24
N THR A 481 -8.41 -17.84 -7.51
CA THR A 481 -7.77 -19.01 -8.16
C THR A 481 -6.27 -19.10 -7.90
N VAL A 482 -5.55 -17.98 -8.06
CA VAL A 482 -4.09 -17.96 -7.87
C VAL A 482 -3.69 -18.14 -6.40
N ARG A 483 -4.50 -17.63 -5.47
CA ARG A 483 -4.24 -17.78 -4.03
C ARG A 483 -4.31 -19.25 -3.62
N PHE A 484 -5.18 -20.03 -4.25
CA PHE A 484 -5.47 -21.42 -3.85
C PHE A 484 -4.89 -22.48 -4.80
N GLY A 485 -3.71 -22.22 -5.38
CA GLY A 485 -2.96 -23.23 -6.14
C GLY A 485 -3.25 -23.27 -7.64
N GLY A 486 -3.96 -22.27 -8.17
CA GLY A 486 -4.22 -22.12 -9.60
C GLY A 486 -5.46 -22.89 -10.08
N PRO A 487 -5.74 -22.84 -11.41
CA PRO A 487 -6.99 -23.35 -11.98
C PRO A 487 -7.22 -24.85 -11.75
N ALA A 488 -6.15 -25.65 -11.75
CA ALA A 488 -6.23 -27.10 -11.55
C ALA A 488 -6.70 -27.46 -10.13
N ALA A 489 -6.32 -26.65 -9.13
CA ALA A 489 -6.57 -26.93 -7.72
C ALA A 489 -7.83 -26.24 -7.18
N LEU A 490 -8.49 -25.37 -7.96
CA LEU A 490 -9.61 -24.56 -7.47
C LEU A 490 -10.83 -25.41 -7.05
N ASP A 491 -11.20 -26.44 -7.81
CA ASP A 491 -12.38 -27.25 -7.46
C ASP A 491 -12.15 -28.06 -6.18
N THR A 492 -10.96 -28.64 -6.00
CA THR A 492 -10.58 -29.35 -4.77
C THR A 492 -10.43 -28.40 -3.58
N ALA A 493 -9.94 -27.17 -3.80
CA ALA A 493 -9.96 -26.11 -2.78
C ALA A 493 -11.39 -25.78 -2.33
N GLU A 494 -12.34 -25.63 -3.26
CA GLU A 494 -13.73 -25.37 -2.94
C GLU A 494 -14.43 -26.56 -2.27
N ALA A 495 -14.05 -27.79 -2.62
CA ALA A 495 -14.50 -28.99 -1.92
C ALA A 495 -14.00 -28.99 -0.46
N TYR A 496 -12.74 -28.62 -0.23
CA TYR A 496 -12.21 -28.37 1.11
C TYR A 496 -12.99 -27.26 1.83
N PHE A 497 -13.27 -26.12 1.18
CA PHE A 497 -14.02 -25.02 1.81
C PHE A 497 -15.42 -25.46 2.27
N ALA A 498 -16.07 -26.33 1.50
CA ALA A 498 -17.35 -26.94 1.88
C ALA A 498 -17.19 -27.89 3.08
N ALA A 499 -16.20 -28.78 3.04
CA ALA A 499 -15.94 -29.70 4.15
C ALA A 499 -15.55 -28.97 5.45
N ASP A 500 -14.75 -27.90 5.36
CA ASP A 500 -14.39 -27.07 6.52
C ASP A 500 -15.57 -26.23 7.03
N SER A 501 -16.46 -25.77 6.15
CA SER A 501 -17.71 -25.11 6.57
C SER A 501 -18.63 -26.07 7.32
N ALA A 502 -18.72 -27.34 6.88
CA ALA A 502 -19.47 -28.37 7.58
C ALA A 502 -18.84 -28.71 8.96
N ALA A 503 -17.51 -28.80 9.03
CA ALA A 503 -16.79 -29.00 10.29
C ALA A 503 -16.98 -27.83 11.26
N ALA A 504 -16.87 -26.58 10.78
CA ALA A 504 -17.15 -25.38 11.57
C ALA A 504 -18.59 -25.36 12.09
N LEU A 505 -19.56 -25.73 11.25
CA LEU A 505 -20.96 -25.81 11.63
C LEU A 505 -21.22 -26.86 12.73
N ALA A 506 -20.61 -28.05 12.62
CA ALA A 506 -20.68 -29.08 13.65
C ALA A 506 -20.09 -28.58 14.99
N GLN A 507 -18.93 -27.94 14.95
CA GLN A 507 -18.27 -27.35 16.12
C GLN A 507 -19.10 -26.26 16.79
N LEU A 508 -19.66 -25.33 16.01
CA LEU A 508 -20.53 -24.25 16.52
C LEU A 508 -21.81 -24.81 17.15
N THR A 509 -22.36 -25.89 16.57
CA THR A 509 -23.53 -26.58 17.12
C THR A 509 -23.19 -27.27 18.45
N ALA A 510 -22.04 -27.94 18.52
CA ALA A 510 -21.55 -28.61 19.72
C ALA A 510 -21.23 -27.61 20.86
N ALA A 511 -20.71 -26.43 20.52
CA ALA A 511 -20.37 -25.36 21.47
C ALA A 511 -21.56 -24.87 22.32
N GLY A 512 -22.79 -25.06 21.84
CA GLY A 512 -24.02 -24.72 22.58
C GLY A 512 -24.36 -25.67 23.74
N THR A 513 -23.59 -26.73 23.96
CA THR A 513 -23.87 -27.76 24.99
C THR A 513 -23.11 -27.51 26.30
N LYS A 514 -23.69 -27.89 27.45
CA LYS A 514 -23.09 -27.64 28.79
C LYS A 514 -21.73 -28.31 29.04
N LYS A 515 -21.34 -29.29 28.22
CA LYS A 515 -20.05 -30.01 28.33
C LYS A 515 -19.09 -29.65 27.19
N ALA A 516 -19.41 -28.67 26.37
CA ALA A 516 -18.58 -28.29 25.25
C ALA A 516 -17.23 -27.74 25.70
N PRO A 517 -16.13 -28.06 24.99
CA PRO A 517 -14.86 -27.36 25.16
C PRO A 517 -15.00 -25.86 24.91
N ASP A 518 -14.08 -25.07 25.47
CA ASP A 518 -13.96 -23.64 25.12
C ASP A 518 -13.78 -23.50 23.60
N ALA A 519 -14.54 -22.59 22.99
CA ALA A 519 -14.52 -22.39 21.54
C ALA A 519 -13.11 -22.11 21.00
N ARG A 520 -12.27 -21.39 21.77
CA ARG A 520 -10.88 -21.10 21.36
C ARG A 520 -10.04 -22.37 21.33
N ALA A 521 -10.25 -23.27 22.29
CA ALA A 521 -9.56 -24.56 22.34
C ALA A 521 -10.03 -25.47 21.19
N MET A 522 -11.33 -25.48 20.89
CA MET A 522 -11.88 -26.23 19.75
C MET A 522 -11.34 -25.72 18.41
N THR A 523 -11.34 -24.40 18.18
CA THR A 523 -10.79 -23.80 16.96
C THR A 523 -9.29 -24.10 16.82
N ALA A 524 -8.52 -24.05 17.91
CA ALA A 524 -7.11 -24.41 17.89
C ALA A 524 -6.88 -25.89 17.55
N ALA A 525 -7.64 -26.81 18.14
CA ALA A 525 -7.55 -28.24 17.81
C ALA A 525 -7.95 -28.51 16.34
N SER A 526 -8.96 -27.82 15.86
CA SER A 526 -9.39 -27.87 14.46
C SER A 526 -8.31 -27.38 13.50
N MET A 527 -7.60 -26.30 13.83
CA MET A 527 -6.44 -25.81 13.07
C MET A 527 -5.32 -26.85 12.98
N VAL A 528 -5.07 -27.60 14.06
CA VAL A 528 -4.09 -28.70 14.06
C VAL A 528 -4.55 -29.84 13.16
N ASP A 529 -5.84 -30.20 13.17
CA ASP A 529 -6.41 -31.22 12.28
C ASP A 529 -6.32 -30.80 10.80
N ILE A 530 -6.54 -29.51 10.48
CA ILE A 530 -6.34 -28.97 9.13
C ILE A 530 -4.87 -29.10 8.70
N ALA A 531 -3.93 -28.68 9.55
CA ALA A 531 -2.51 -28.78 9.24
C ALA A 531 -2.07 -30.24 9.04
N THR A 532 -2.57 -31.15 9.87
CA THR A 532 -2.30 -32.59 9.78
C THR A 532 -2.90 -33.19 8.51
N GLY A 533 -4.14 -32.81 8.16
CA GLY A 533 -4.82 -33.30 6.96
C GLY A 533 -4.16 -32.84 5.67
N LEU A 534 -3.70 -31.58 5.60
CA LEU A 534 -3.07 -31.04 4.39
C LEU A 534 -1.64 -31.58 4.18
N LEU A 535 -0.86 -31.69 5.25
CA LEU A 535 0.53 -32.15 5.16
C LEU A 535 0.65 -33.68 5.17
N GLY A 536 -0.43 -34.41 5.47
CA GLY A 536 -0.50 -35.87 5.48
C GLY A 536 0.23 -36.54 6.65
N ASP A 537 1.10 -35.82 7.36
CA ASP A 537 1.86 -36.31 8.51
C ASP A 537 1.72 -35.40 9.73
N GLN A 538 1.37 -36.01 10.87
CA GLN A 538 1.17 -35.30 12.12
C GLN A 538 2.48 -34.67 12.64
N ALA A 539 3.62 -35.34 12.52
CA ALA A 539 4.89 -34.80 13.00
C ALA A 539 5.31 -33.54 12.22
N THR A 540 5.14 -33.55 10.90
CA THR A 540 5.39 -32.43 10.00
C THR A 540 4.46 -31.27 10.30
N ALA A 541 3.17 -31.53 10.52
CA ALA A 541 2.20 -30.50 10.91
C ALA A 541 2.53 -29.84 12.25
N MET A 542 2.94 -30.60 13.26
CA MET A 542 3.35 -30.03 14.54
C MET A 542 4.60 -29.16 14.41
N HIS A 543 5.62 -29.60 13.65
CA HIS A 543 6.80 -28.78 13.39
C HIS A 543 6.45 -27.49 12.64
N TRP A 544 5.62 -27.59 11.58
CA TRP A 544 5.19 -26.42 10.81
C TRP A 544 4.51 -25.38 11.72
N LEU A 545 3.57 -25.81 12.56
CA LEU A 545 2.88 -24.91 13.50
C LEU A 545 3.85 -24.28 14.51
N ILE A 546 4.85 -25.01 14.98
CA ILE A 546 5.87 -24.48 15.90
C ILE A 546 6.70 -23.38 15.23
N GLU A 547 7.06 -23.55 13.96
CA GLU A 547 7.93 -22.60 13.24
C GLU A 547 7.17 -21.36 12.75
N HIS A 548 5.92 -21.52 12.32
CA HIS A 548 5.20 -20.49 11.55
C HIS A 548 4.17 -19.67 12.35
N THR A 549 3.89 -20.04 13.60
CA THR A 549 2.96 -19.30 14.46
C THR A 549 3.69 -18.40 15.45
N ARG A 550 3.08 -17.29 15.90
CA ARG A 550 3.69 -16.37 16.87
C ARG A 550 3.06 -16.52 18.26
N THR A 551 3.79 -16.07 19.29
CA THR A 551 3.28 -16.01 20.66
C THR A 551 2.66 -14.64 20.92
N PRO A 552 1.42 -14.55 21.45
CA PRO A 552 0.80 -13.28 21.80
C PRO A 552 1.52 -12.63 22.99
N PRO A 553 1.39 -11.30 23.16
CA PRO A 553 1.92 -10.60 24.33
C PRO A 553 1.25 -11.04 25.64
N ALA A 554 -0.04 -11.41 25.58
CA ALA A 554 -0.83 -11.85 26.72
C ALA A 554 -1.21 -13.34 26.55
N PRO A 555 -0.80 -14.23 27.48
CA PRO A 555 -1.12 -15.65 27.37
C PRO A 555 -2.59 -15.93 27.67
N PRO A 556 -3.24 -16.85 26.93
CA PRO A 556 -4.61 -17.29 27.24
C PRO A 556 -4.72 -17.96 28.62
N PRO A 557 -5.93 -18.05 29.20
CA PRO A 557 -6.14 -18.73 30.48
C PRO A 557 -5.64 -20.19 30.45
N ARG A 558 -4.95 -20.62 31.51
CA ARG A 558 -4.36 -21.98 31.60
C ARG A 558 -5.37 -23.12 31.39
N ALA A 559 -6.63 -22.92 31.76
CA ALA A 559 -7.68 -23.91 31.53
C ALA A 559 -7.95 -24.16 30.04
N VAL A 560 -7.98 -23.08 29.23
CA VAL A 560 -8.16 -23.14 27.78
C VAL A 560 -6.96 -23.83 27.12
N TYR A 561 -5.75 -23.54 27.61
CA TYR A 561 -4.52 -24.21 27.17
C TYR A 561 -4.59 -25.73 27.36
N ARG A 562 -5.00 -26.18 28.56
CA ARG A 562 -5.15 -27.62 28.85
C ARG A 562 -6.19 -28.26 27.94
N GLN A 563 -7.34 -27.63 27.75
CA GLN A 563 -8.38 -28.14 26.84
C GLN A 563 -7.87 -28.27 25.40
N ALA A 564 -7.14 -27.27 24.88
CA ALA A 564 -6.58 -27.33 23.52
C ALA A 564 -5.56 -28.47 23.37
N VAL A 565 -4.68 -28.63 24.36
CA VAL A 565 -3.70 -29.72 24.42
C VAL A 565 -4.42 -31.07 24.48
N ASP A 566 -5.36 -31.25 25.40
CA ASP A 566 -6.09 -32.50 25.59
C ASP A 566 -6.87 -32.88 24.33
N LEU A 567 -7.59 -31.94 23.70
CA LEU A 567 -8.31 -32.17 22.44
C LEU A 567 -7.40 -32.71 21.32
N VAL A 568 -6.18 -32.20 21.19
CA VAL A 568 -5.21 -32.67 20.18
C VAL A 568 -4.62 -34.03 20.55
N HIS A 569 -4.43 -34.33 21.83
CA HIS A 569 -3.87 -35.61 22.30
C HIS A 569 -4.87 -36.76 22.30
N THR A 570 -6.11 -36.48 22.69
CA THR A 570 -7.15 -37.50 22.84
C THR A 570 -8.02 -37.62 21.60
N HIS A 571 -7.73 -36.89 20.53
CA HIS A 571 -8.51 -36.93 19.29
C HIS A 571 -8.55 -38.36 18.71
N PRO A 572 -9.73 -38.93 18.38
CA PRO A 572 -11.08 -38.33 18.36
C PRO A 572 -11.93 -38.54 19.62
N ALA A 573 -11.44 -39.20 20.67
CA ALA A 573 -12.22 -39.65 21.84
C ALA A 573 -12.91 -38.55 22.68
N GLY A 574 -12.61 -37.27 22.41
CA GLY A 574 -13.20 -36.11 23.11
C GLY A 574 -14.26 -35.33 22.31
N LEU A 575 -14.59 -35.76 21.08
CA LEU A 575 -15.53 -35.06 20.19
C LEU A 575 -16.86 -35.83 20.06
N ASP A 576 -17.93 -35.13 19.72
CA ASP A 576 -19.19 -35.76 19.34
C ASP A 576 -19.10 -36.40 17.95
N GLU A 577 -19.99 -37.35 17.67
CA GLU A 577 -20.00 -38.15 16.44
C GLU A 577 -20.07 -37.29 15.17
N GLN A 578 -20.86 -36.22 15.17
CA GLN A 578 -21.01 -35.33 14.02
C GLN A 578 -19.72 -34.54 13.76
N THR A 579 -19.09 -34.03 14.81
CA THR A 579 -17.79 -33.36 14.68
C THR A 579 -16.71 -34.34 14.20
N THR A 580 -16.67 -35.57 14.72
CA THR A 580 -15.72 -36.59 14.23
C THR A 580 -15.92 -36.93 12.76
N ALA A 581 -17.18 -37.13 12.33
CA ALA A 581 -17.51 -37.44 10.94
C ALA A 581 -17.12 -36.30 9.98
N THR A 582 -17.44 -35.04 10.34
CA THR A 582 -17.11 -33.86 9.52
C THR A 582 -15.60 -33.60 9.45
N TRP A 583 -14.84 -33.84 10.53
CA TRP A 583 -13.38 -33.75 10.49
C TRP A 583 -12.76 -34.84 9.61
N SER A 584 -13.31 -36.06 9.63
CA SER A 584 -12.88 -37.11 8.73
C SER A 584 -13.11 -36.74 7.26
N ALA A 585 -14.29 -36.22 6.92
CA ALA A 585 -14.60 -35.77 5.56
C ALA A 585 -13.69 -34.60 5.12
N ARG A 586 -13.40 -33.66 6.04
CA ARG A 586 -12.45 -32.57 5.81
C ARG A 586 -11.04 -33.07 5.53
N ARG A 587 -10.56 -34.09 6.27
CA ARG A 587 -9.24 -34.70 6.02
C ARG A 587 -9.16 -35.36 4.65
N THR A 588 -10.22 -36.04 4.20
CA THR A 588 -10.28 -36.58 2.82
C THR A 588 -10.17 -35.46 1.79
N ALA A 589 -10.98 -34.39 1.92
CA ALA A 589 -10.92 -33.26 1.00
C ALA A 589 -9.55 -32.55 1.00
N LEU A 590 -8.90 -32.45 2.16
CA LEU A 590 -7.53 -31.91 2.28
C LEU A 590 -6.50 -32.80 1.59
N ALA A 591 -6.61 -34.12 1.70
CA ALA A 591 -5.71 -35.05 1.04
C ALA A 591 -5.84 -34.97 -0.50
N ASP A 592 -7.07 -34.91 -1.01
CA ASP A 592 -7.34 -34.71 -2.44
C ASP A 592 -6.78 -33.35 -2.92
N TYR A 593 -6.95 -32.30 -2.12
CA TYR A 593 -6.42 -30.99 -2.43
C TYR A 593 -4.89 -30.97 -2.44
N ALA A 594 -4.24 -31.55 -1.42
CA ALA A 594 -2.78 -31.66 -1.33
C ALA A 594 -2.19 -32.48 -2.49
N HIS A 595 -2.87 -33.53 -2.92
CA HIS A 595 -2.48 -34.31 -4.10
C HIS A 595 -2.43 -33.43 -5.36
N VAL A 596 -3.50 -32.67 -5.64
CA VAL A 596 -3.55 -31.78 -6.81
C VAL A 596 -2.51 -30.66 -6.74
N LEU A 597 -2.26 -30.08 -5.55
CA LEU A 597 -1.20 -29.09 -5.36
C LEU A 597 0.18 -29.66 -5.69
N THR A 598 0.45 -30.87 -5.22
CA THR A 598 1.73 -31.56 -5.48
C THR A 598 1.91 -31.87 -6.96
N GLU A 599 0.84 -32.31 -7.65
CA GLU A 599 0.85 -32.50 -9.11
C GLU A 599 1.08 -31.19 -9.88
N ALA A 600 0.61 -30.06 -9.34
CA ALA A 600 0.86 -28.73 -9.87
C ALA A 600 2.23 -28.15 -9.49
N ASN A 601 3.07 -28.92 -8.78
CA ASN A 601 4.38 -28.50 -8.25
C ASN A 601 4.29 -27.26 -7.34
N GLU A 602 3.19 -27.16 -6.58
CA GLU A 602 2.99 -26.21 -5.49
C GLU A 602 3.21 -26.93 -4.15
N ASP A 603 3.79 -26.25 -3.16
CA ASP A 603 3.94 -26.80 -1.81
C ASP A 603 2.63 -26.60 -1.02
N PRO A 604 1.95 -27.67 -0.56
CA PRO A 604 0.76 -27.53 0.27
C PRO A 604 1.00 -26.70 1.54
N GLY A 605 2.21 -26.75 2.11
CA GLY A 605 2.58 -25.99 3.30
C GLY A 605 2.51 -24.47 3.11
N ASP A 606 2.71 -23.97 1.90
CA ASP A 606 2.62 -22.53 1.57
C ASP A 606 1.17 -21.99 1.70
N LEU A 607 0.15 -22.87 1.64
CA LEU A 607 -1.26 -22.46 1.75
C LEU A 607 -1.82 -22.54 3.17
N LEU A 608 -1.13 -23.19 4.11
CA LEU A 608 -1.62 -23.31 5.48
C LEU A 608 -2.00 -21.97 6.13
N PRO A 609 -1.23 -20.87 5.99
CA PRO A 609 -1.64 -19.59 6.56
C PRO A 609 -3.03 -19.13 6.08
N ASP A 610 -3.33 -19.32 4.78
CA ASP A 610 -4.62 -18.97 4.20
C ASP A 610 -5.73 -19.91 4.68
N LEU A 611 -5.48 -21.23 4.76
CA LEU A 611 -6.50 -22.20 5.18
C LEU A 611 -6.85 -22.05 6.66
N LEU A 612 -5.84 -21.84 7.52
CA LEU A 612 -6.04 -21.61 8.95
C LEU A 612 -6.77 -20.28 9.19
N HIS A 613 -6.42 -19.23 8.45
CA HIS A 613 -7.14 -17.96 8.47
C HIS A 613 -8.61 -18.12 8.09
N LEU A 614 -8.91 -18.82 6.99
CA LEU A 614 -10.30 -19.06 6.57
C LEU A 614 -11.09 -19.87 7.60
N HIS A 615 -10.48 -20.86 8.25
CA HIS A 615 -11.12 -21.60 9.33
C HIS A 615 -11.43 -20.69 10.54
N HIS A 616 -10.47 -19.84 10.93
CA HIS A 616 -10.70 -18.83 11.97
C HIS A 616 -11.88 -17.91 11.62
N VAL A 617 -11.90 -17.40 10.38
CA VAL A 617 -12.96 -16.52 9.88
C VAL A 617 -14.33 -17.22 9.89
N ARG A 618 -14.41 -18.52 9.63
CA ARG A 618 -15.67 -19.28 9.76
C ARG A 618 -16.14 -19.39 11.20
N MET A 619 -15.22 -19.67 12.13
CA MET A 619 -15.54 -19.88 13.54
C MET A 619 -15.94 -18.60 14.26
N CYS A 620 -15.19 -17.50 14.08
CA CYS A 620 -15.34 -16.30 14.90
C CYS A 620 -15.57 -15.02 14.08
N GLY A 621 -15.25 -15.03 12.79
CA GLY A 621 -15.13 -13.83 11.95
C GLY A 621 -13.73 -13.22 12.00
N PRO A 622 -13.41 -12.28 11.11
CA PRO A 622 -12.07 -11.70 11.05
C PRO A 622 -11.74 -10.92 12.35
N GLY A 623 -10.50 -11.09 12.81
CA GLY A 623 -9.97 -10.44 14.02
C GLY A 623 -8.54 -10.90 14.30
N LEU A 624 -7.55 -10.03 14.05
CA LEU A 624 -6.14 -10.39 14.17
C LEU A 624 -5.73 -10.81 15.60
N PRO A 625 -6.16 -10.12 16.69
CA PRO A 625 -5.85 -10.55 18.05
C PRO A 625 -6.40 -11.94 18.40
N GLU A 626 -7.63 -12.24 17.97
CA GLU A 626 -8.29 -13.52 18.17
C GLU A 626 -7.61 -14.63 17.35
N GLU A 627 -7.25 -14.34 16.09
CA GLU A 627 -6.53 -15.27 15.22
C GLU A 627 -5.17 -15.67 15.82
N ILE A 628 -4.38 -14.68 16.29
CA ILE A 628 -3.11 -14.93 16.97
C ILE A 628 -3.32 -15.82 18.21
N THR A 629 -4.41 -15.61 18.94
CA THR A 629 -4.75 -16.42 20.11
C THR A 629 -5.00 -17.89 19.75
N HIS A 630 -5.76 -18.16 18.69
CA HIS A 630 -6.03 -19.52 18.23
C HIS A 630 -4.75 -20.21 17.72
N LEU A 631 -3.95 -19.52 16.90
CA LEU A 631 -2.68 -20.05 16.40
C LEU A 631 -1.69 -20.35 17.54
N HIS A 632 -1.68 -19.51 18.57
CA HIS A 632 -0.87 -19.76 19.76
C HIS A 632 -1.30 -21.01 20.54
N LEU A 633 -2.61 -21.23 20.71
CA LEU A 633 -3.14 -22.44 21.32
C LEU A 633 -2.83 -23.69 20.48
N ALA A 634 -2.87 -23.59 19.15
CA ALA A 634 -2.45 -24.68 18.25
C ALA A 634 -0.94 -24.98 18.39
N ARG A 635 -0.10 -23.93 18.44
CA ARG A 635 1.35 -24.05 18.71
C ARG A 635 1.64 -24.74 20.05
N ALA A 636 0.90 -24.35 21.07
CA ALA A 636 0.98 -24.89 22.41
C ALA A 636 0.67 -26.40 22.46
N ALA A 637 -0.39 -26.82 21.77
CA ALA A 637 -0.74 -28.22 21.61
C ALA A 637 0.37 -28.99 20.86
N ALA A 638 0.91 -28.41 19.78
CA ALA A 638 2.01 -28.97 19.02
C ALA A 638 3.29 -29.17 19.86
N LEU A 639 3.70 -28.14 20.62
CA LEU A 639 4.84 -28.23 21.55
C LEU A 639 4.65 -29.33 22.59
N SER A 640 3.44 -29.43 23.17
CA SER A 640 3.14 -30.49 24.14
C SER A 640 3.18 -31.88 23.49
N TRP A 641 2.77 -32.00 22.24
CA TRP A 641 2.82 -33.26 21.49
C TRP A 641 4.25 -33.69 21.20
N THR A 642 5.08 -32.81 20.66
CA THR A 642 6.48 -33.11 20.39
C THR A 642 7.24 -33.47 21.67
N ALA A 643 6.94 -32.80 22.79
CA ALA A 643 7.55 -33.10 24.09
C ALA A 643 7.15 -34.48 24.65
N ARG A 644 5.91 -34.94 24.42
CA ARG A 644 5.47 -36.28 24.81
C ARG A 644 6.04 -37.36 23.89
N ALA A 645 6.05 -37.12 22.58
CA ALA A 645 6.63 -38.04 21.61
C ALA A 645 8.11 -38.35 21.89
N ARG A 646 8.89 -37.36 22.38
CA ARG A 646 10.30 -37.54 22.79
C ARG A 646 10.48 -38.30 24.12
N ARG A 647 9.43 -38.46 24.92
CA ARG A 647 9.47 -39.15 26.23
C ARG A 647 9.04 -40.61 26.17
N THR A 648 8.48 -41.04 25.05
CA THR A 648 8.18 -42.44 24.77
C THR A 648 9.42 -43.04 24.10
N PRO A 649 10.14 -43.99 24.75
CA PRO A 649 11.36 -44.58 24.21
C PRO A 649 11.13 -45.43 22.96
#